data_AF-A0A6P3XFS0-F1
#
_entry.id   AF-A0A6P3XFS0-F1
#
_cell.length_a   1.000
_cell.length_b   1.000
_cell.length_c   1.000
_cell.angle_alpha   90.00
_cell.angle_beta   90.00
_cell.angle_gamma   90.00
#
_symmetry.space_group_name_H-M   'P 1'
#
loop_
_entity.id
_entity.type
_entity.pdbx_description
1 polymer ?
#
loop_
_entity_poly.entity_id
_entity_poly.type
_entity_poly.pdbx_seq_one_letter_code
_entity_poly.pdbx_strand_id
1 'polypeptide(L)'
;MNVQELRDEPPLLQAIFLGDMEEVFALLLEQEDINWQDKEQRSLLHAAAYRGNTAIVETLLLNGAAVNSKDKKWLTPLHRACCSGNYNVVDILLKYKADVNVRDRSWQTPLHVAAANNAVQCVELILPHVLNLNLTDRGGRTCLHHAVYNEHLEMTEYLTQLGCVINASDKKDRRPLHFAAYRGHDEIVKVLIAKGADVDVKDRDLYTPLHAAAASGNVECMRTLIKAGADIEAKNVYGNTALHIACLNGFSHAVTELIANGVNLEAVNYRGQTALHVAAASTHGVHCLEVLVQAGLKINVQSEDGRTPLHMTAIHGRFTRSKTLLDAGAFPDTRDKNGNSAMHVAAWFGYECLITILIMCGASPAVRNAQQRTALHLSCLAGHIEVCRKLLPIDRRIDTRDIGGRTALHLAAFKGSVDCLDLLLSSGANFRLTDNDNRLALHHAASQGHYPCVFTLVGFGSDSNAQDVNGATPLHLAAAASNPFDSCAQSYRCVQYLLQHRADPRLCDKRGFTAIHYAVAGGNQPALEALLHASSTTSTTSTTTSSSTGNAPASHGSFSFEQEASSPALTPVHLAAYHGHSEILKLLLPLFPNTNIKEDSGKTPLDLASYKGHKQCIELLLRFSALVSVQDSVTKRTPVHCAAAAGHSDCLALLLENTDDPRVVNRYDAKQRTALTLAVANSNPECAILLLKHKADCNLPDINKHTPLFRAVVNERDHQLVKLLLKHGAHVAVQDANGKTPLHLAAACGRLNALAALVKADPTAATLKDDQGCTVLHWACYNGNSNCVEYLLDQNVFDSLEGNPFSAVHCAVYQGSAHCLDLLINKFGGKAVAAPRDTLGGRLPLHVAASAGSVECARLILSSVGPELAGLETPDYSGRTPLLCAAVTGQCNVIGNTIAPLQLTNKNTALHLACQRRHSAAASLLLNWIDSLGAAATAVAADGNAQSAQQPQQQQQQQQQRVAVINMTNKQQRTPLHLAARNGLVTITRRLLQLGASVVAVDAEGLTPALACAPNPAVARCLATILAAHAGQNWEAAQHSPSIQQTSEVYLNGRGGVDSQHSSDSEFY
;
A
#
# COMPACT_ATOMS: atom_id res chain seq x y z
N MET A 1 -17.17 46.62 26.76
CA MET A 1 -17.07 46.62 28.23
C MET A 1 -18.27 47.40 28.71
N ASN A 2 -19.17 46.77 29.46
CA ASN A 2 -20.33 47.45 30.02
C ASN A 2 -19.88 48.34 31.18
N VAL A 3 -20.56 49.46 31.42
CA VAL A 3 -20.21 50.43 32.48
C VAL A 3 -20.17 49.79 33.88
N GLN A 4 -20.84 48.64 34.06
CA GLN A 4 -20.83 47.88 35.32
C GLN A 4 -19.52 47.12 35.59
N GLU A 5 -18.75 46.77 34.55
CA GLU A 5 -17.45 46.08 34.69
C GLU A 5 -16.29 47.03 35.00
N LEU A 6 -16.52 48.35 34.91
CA LEU A 6 -15.49 49.38 35.14
C LEU A 6 -15.27 49.73 36.62
N ARG A 7 -16.20 49.37 37.53
CA ARG A 7 -16.14 49.81 38.94
C ARG A 7 -14.95 49.23 39.72
N ASP A 8 -14.48 48.05 39.32
CA ASP A 8 -13.38 47.34 39.98
C ASP A 8 -12.01 47.58 39.30
N GLU A 9 -11.98 48.41 38.26
CA GLU A 9 -10.80 48.72 37.45
C GLU A 9 -10.17 50.07 37.89
N PRO A 10 -8.90 50.37 37.57
CA PRO A 10 -8.22 51.55 38.09
C PRO A 10 -8.92 52.88 37.74
N PRO A 11 -8.88 53.89 38.63
CA PRO A 11 -9.57 55.18 38.45
C PRO A 11 -9.23 55.85 37.12
N LEU A 12 -7.94 55.82 36.74
CA LEU A 12 -7.49 56.39 35.46
C LEU A 12 -8.10 55.67 34.24
N LEU A 13 -8.34 54.36 34.29
CA LEU A 13 -9.04 53.67 33.20
C LEU A 13 -10.53 54.05 33.15
N GLN A 14 -11.17 54.25 34.31
CA GLN A 14 -12.55 54.70 34.39
C GLN A 14 -12.70 56.10 33.78
N ALA A 15 -11.84 57.04 34.17
CA ALA A 15 -11.81 58.40 33.65
C ALA A 15 -11.60 58.43 32.12
N ILE A 16 -10.75 57.54 31.58
CA ILE A 16 -10.54 57.41 30.12
C ILE A 16 -11.82 56.96 29.39
N PHE A 17 -12.56 55.99 29.93
CA PHE A 17 -13.80 55.53 29.31
C PHE A 17 -14.94 56.55 29.42
N LEU A 18 -14.97 57.32 30.52
CA LEU A 18 -15.89 58.44 30.74
C LEU A 18 -15.53 59.65 29.85
N GLY A 19 -14.26 59.78 29.47
CA GLY A 19 -13.76 60.88 28.64
C GLY A 19 -13.47 62.15 29.44
N ASP A 20 -13.32 62.05 30.76
CA ASP A 20 -13.05 63.18 31.64
C ASP A 20 -11.56 63.56 31.59
N MET A 21 -11.25 64.66 30.90
CA MET A 21 -9.88 65.14 30.76
C MET A 21 -9.31 65.68 32.08
N GLU A 22 -10.13 66.36 32.88
CA GLU A 22 -9.65 67.01 34.12
C GLU A 22 -9.26 65.97 35.15
N GLU A 23 -10.06 64.91 35.27
CA GLU A 23 -9.78 63.77 36.13
C GLU A 23 -8.55 62.97 35.65
N VAL A 24 -8.40 62.75 34.33
CA VAL A 24 -7.20 62.11 33.76
C VAL A 24 -5.94 62.95 34.06
N PHE A 25 -6.00 64.28 33.93
CA PHE A 25 -4.85 65.14 34.26
C PHE A 25 -4.53 65.14 35.76
N ALA A 26 -5.55 65.16 36.63
CA ALA A 26 -5.37 65.09 38.07
C ALA A 26 -4.70 63.78 38.50
N LEU A 27 -5.19 62.64 38.00
CA LEU A 27 -4.65 61.32 38.33
C LEU A 27 -3.22 61.10 37.79
N LEU A 28 -2.87 61.73 36.66
CA LEU A 28 -1.49 61.70 36.13
C LEU A 28 -0.53 62.56 37.00
N LEU A 29 -1.00 63.66 37.59
CA LEU A 29 -0.21 64.45 38.55
C LEU A 29 0.03 63.69 39.86
N GLU A 30 -0.87 62.79 40.24
CA GLU A 30 -0.75 61.91 41.40
C GLU A 30 0.22 60.72 41.19
N GLN A 31 0.94 60.69 40.06
CA GLN A 31 1.91 59.64 39.68
C GLN A 31 1.32 58.24 39.54
N GLU A 32 0.06 58.11 39.10
CA GLU A 32 -0.46 56.80 38.71
C GLU A 32 0.34 56.17 37.55
N ASP A 33 0.44 54.83 37.52
CA ASP A 33 1.21 54.11 36.51
C ASP A 33 0.56 54.21 35.13
N ILE A 34 1.13 55.07 34.28
CA ILE A 34 0.65 55.32 32.92
C ILE A 34 0.77 54.10 31.99
N ASN A 35 1.65 53.16 32.31
CA ASN A 35 1.84 51.93 31.56
C ASN A 35 1.14 50.74 32.22
N TRP A 36 0.16 51.01 33.10
CA TRP A 36 -0.70 49.98 33.67
C TRP A 36 -1.33 49.12 32.57
N GLN A 37 -1.42 47.82 32.86
CA GLN A 37 -1.99 46.82 31.99
C GLN A 37 -2.98 45.94 32.75
N ASP A 38 -4.10 45.65 32.10
CA ASP A 38 -5.10 44.75 32.66
C ASP A 38 -4.69 43.26 32.57
N LYS A 39 -5.58 42.36 33.00
CA LYS A 39 -5.39 40.89 32.92
C LYS A 39 -5.15 40.37 31.49
N GLU A 40 -5.56 41.13 30.48
CA GLU A 40 -5.37 40.83 29.06
C GLU A 40 -4.19 41.62 28.44
N GLN A 41 -3.35 42.23 29.27
CA GLN A 41 -2.19 43.04 28.89
C GLN A 41 -2.55 44.30 28.07
N ARG A 42 -3.79 44.77 28.15
CA ARG A 42 -4.24 46.00 27.46
C ARG A 42 -3.81 47.19 28.30
N SER A 43 -3.04 48.10 27.68
CA SER A 43 -2.65 49.37 28.31
C SER A 43 -3.76 50.42 28.28
N LEU A 44 -3.66 51.44 29.12
CA LEU A 44 -4.54 52.62 29.11
C LEU A 44 -4.65 53.26 27.72
N LEU A 45 -3.54 53.28 26.96
CA LEU A 45 -3.50 53.78 25.59
C LEU A 45 -4.35 52.93 24.62
N HIS A 46 -4.52 51.62 24.85
CA HIS A 46 -5.46 50.80 24.05
C HIS A 46 -6.90 51.23 24.26
N ALA A 47 -7.29 51.55 25.50
CA ALA A 47 -8.64 52.00 25.83
C ALA A 47 -8.91 53.39 25.23
N ALA A 48 -7.98 54.33 25.42
CA ALA A 48 -8.07 55.67 24.84
C ALA A 48 -8.15 55.62 23.30
N ALA A 49 -7.33 54.78 22.67
CA ALA A 49 -7.31 54.64 21.21
C ALA A 49 -8.61 54.02 20.66
N TYR A 50 -9.16 53.01 21.35
CA TYR A 50 -10.44 52.41 21.00
C TYR A 50 -11.60 53.41 21.16
N ARG A 51 -11.58 54.22 22.23
CA ARG A 51 -12.63 55.22 22.50
C ARG A 51 -12.59 56.39 21.53
N GLY A 52 -11.39 56.78 21.07
CA GLY A 52 -11.21 57.84 20.07
C GLY A 52 -10.96 59.23 20.63
N ASN A 53 -10.71 59.37 21.94
CA ASN A 53 -10.47 60.68 22.54
C ASN A 53 -9.02 61.12 22.27
N THR A 54 -8.85 62.02 21.30
CA THR A 54 -7.54 62.50 20.84
C THR A 54 -6.76 63.22 21.93
N ALA A 55 -7.43 64.02 22.74
CA ALA A 55 -6.80 64.77 23.82
C ALA A 55 -6.24 63.84 24.90
N ILE A 56 -7.01 62.81 25.31
CA ILE A 56 -6.53 61.79 26.26
C ILE A 56 -5.33 61.04 25.67
N VAL A 57 -5.41 60.62 24.40
CA VAL A 57 -4.31 59.89 23.74
C VAL A 57 -3.04 60.74 23.72
N GLU A 58 -3.12 62.02 23.36
CA GLU A 58 -1.98 62.93 23.31
C GLU A 58 -1.40 63.18 24.71
N THR A 59 -2.25 63.42 25.72
CA THR A 59 -1.81 63.57 27.12
C THR A 59 -1.10 62.31 27.62
N LEU A 60 -1.63 61.12 27.34
CA LEU A 60 -1.00 59.87 27.76
C LEU A 60 0.38 59.68 27.09
N LEU A 61 0.50 60.01 25.80
CA LEU A 61 1.76 59.90 25.06
C LEU A 61 2.82 60.92 25.53
N LEU A 62 2.42 62.15 25.82
CA LEU A 62 3.31 63.18 26.37
C LEU A 62 3.88 62.79 27.73
N ASN A 63 3.09 62.07 28.55
CA ASN A 63 3.51 61.59 29.86
C ASN A 63 4.20 60.21 29.81
N GLY A 64 4.62 59.75 28.62
CA GLY A 64 5.49 58.56 28.47
C GLY A 64 4.77 57.22 28.31
N ALA A 65 3.50 57.21 27.88
CA ALA A 65 2.82 55.96 27.53
C ALA A 65 3.50 55.26 26.34
N ALA A 66 3.70 53.95 26.45
CA ALA A 66 4.33 53.16 25.39
C ALA A 66 3.38 52.99 24.17
N VAL A 67 3.68 53.71 23.08
CA VAL A 67 2.93 53.75 21.81
C VAL A 67 2.69 52.36 21.21
N ASN A 68 3.70 51.48 21.25
CA ASN A 68 3.69 50.16 20.60
C ASN A 68 3.44 49.01 21.59
N SER A 69 2.79 49.29 22.73
CA SER A 69 2.39 48.27 23.70
C SER A 69 1.53 47.19 23.03
N LYS A 70 1.71 45.92 23.41
CA LYS A 70 0.96 44.78 22.86
C LYS A 70 0.08 44.14 23.92
N ASP A 71 -1.19 43.95 23.60
CA ASP A 71 -2.08 43.11 24.42
C ASP A 71 -1.77 41.61 24.26
N LYS A 72 -2.50 40.74 24.96
CA LYS A 72 -2.33 39.27 24.89
C LYS A 72 -2.59 38.69 23.49
N LYS A 73 -3.34 39.40 22.63
CA LYS A 73 -3.55 39.05 21.23
C LYS A 73 -2.52 39.69 20.29
N TRP A 74 -1.55 40.40 20.85
CA TRP A 74 -0.53 41.20 20.18
C TRP A 74 -1.08 42.38 19.38
N LEU A 75 -2.29 42.84 19.72
CA LEU A 75 -2.84 44.06 19.17
C LEU A 75 -2.15 45.25 19.84
N THR A 76 -1.93 46.31 19.06
CA THR A 76 -1.39 47.59 19.55
C THR A 76 -2.51 48.63 19.65
N PRO A 77 -2.29 49.78 20.32
CA PRO A 77 -3.25 50.88 20.30
C PRO A 77 -3.62 51.32 18.88
N LEU A 78 -2.69 51.25 17.93
CA LEU A 78 -2.93 51.52 16.52
C LEU A 78 -3.94 50.53 15.89
N HIS A 79 -3.86 49.23 16.22
CA HIS A 79 -4.87 48.25 15.79
C HIS A 79 -6.26 48.61 16.34
N ARG A 80 -6.34 49.09 17.59
CA ARG A 80 -7.61 49.48 18.22
C ARG A 80 -8.19 50.74 17.58
N ALA A 81 -7.38 51.74 17.29
CA ALA A 81 -7.80 52.95 16.56
C ALA A 81 -8.30 52.62 15.13
N CYS A 82 -7.63 51.69 14.44
CA CYS A 82 -8.08 51.20 13.14
C CYS A 82 -9.39 50.42 13.22
N CYS A 83 -9.58 49.63 14.28
CA CYS A 83 -10.80 48.86 14.52
C CYS A 83 -12.02 49.76 14.76
N SER A 84 -11.83 50.90 15.43
CA SER A 84 -12.89 51.86 15.72
C SER A 84 -13.08 52.93 14.64
N GLY A 85 -12.18 53.01 13.65
CA GLY A 85 -12.23 54.01 12.58
C GLY A 85 -11.78 55.42 12.99
N ASN A 86 -11.10 55.56 14.13
CA ASN A 86 -10.70 56.86 14.68
C ASN A 86 -9.42 57.40 14.01
N TYR A 87 -9.55 57.96 12.81
CA TYR A 87 -8.40 58.44 12.01
C TYR A 87 -7.59 59.55 12.71
N ASN A 88 -8.22 60.43 13.50
CA ASN A 88 -7.49 61.46 14.27
C ASN A 88 -6.53 60.84 15.30
N VAL A 89 -6.93 59.74 15.95
CA VAL A 89 -6.06 59.00 16.88
C VAL A 89 -4.94 58.30 16.10
N VAL A 90 -5.23 57.77 14.92
CA VAL A 90 -4.20 57.19 14.04
C VAL A 90 -3.15 58.22 13.68
N ASP A 91 -3.54 59.44 13.29
CA ASP A 91 -2.61 60.55 12.99
C ASP A 91 -1.70 60.88 14.18
N ILE A 92 -2.26 60.99 15.40
CA ILE A 92 -1.49 61.23 16.62
C ILE A 92 -0.52 60.07 16.88
N LEU A 93 -0.99 58.81 16.82
CA LEU A 93 -0.12 57.65 17.05
C LEU A 93 1.04 57.59 16.04
N LEU A 94 0.80 57.93 14.76
CA LEU A 94 1.83 57.98 13.73
C LEU A 94 2.86 59.10 13.99
N LYS A 95 2.42 60.28 14.44
CA LYS A 95 3.33 61.39 14.87
C LYS A 95 4.28 60.94 15.97
N TYR A 96 3.80 60.10 16.90
CA TYR A 96 4.61 59.49 17.97
C TYR A 96 5.29 58.17 17.56
N LYS A 97 5.51 57.95 16.25
CA LYS A 97 6.26 56.81 15.69
C LYS A 97 5.64 55.43 16.01
N ALA A 98 4.31 55.32 15.97
CA ALA A 98 3.65 54.02 16.00
C ALA A 98 4.06 53.15 14.80
N ASP A 99 4.35 51.87 15.05
CA ASP A 99 4.74 50.94 13.98
C ASP A 99 3.49 50.37 13.29
N VAL A 100 3.36 50.66 12.00
CA VAL A 100 2.24 50.23 11.13
C VAL A 100 2.38 48.79 10.62
N ASN A 101 3.55 48.18 10.75
CA ASN A 101 3.83 46.83 10.25
C ASN A 101 3.71 45.76 11.34
N VAL A 102 3.33 46.14 12.56
CA VAL A 102 3.15 45.21 13.67
C VAL A 102 2.08 44.18 13.32
N ARG A 103 2.39 42.92 13.62
CA ARG A 103 1.50 41.79 13.43
C ARG A 103 0.92 41.32 14.75
N ASP A 104 -0.39 41.11 14.75
CA ASP A 104 -1.09 40.44 15.84
C ASP A 104 -0.81 38.91 15.83
N ARG A 105 -1.47 38.16 16.71
CA ARG A 105 -1.33 36.69 16.79
C ARG A 105 -1.90 35.95 15.56
N SER A 106 -2.73 36.59 14.76
CA SER A 106 -3.25 36.09 13.49
C SER A 106 -2.47 36.59 12.26
N TRP A 107 -1.36 37.30 12.49
CA TRP A 107 -0.52 37.98 11.49
C TRP A 107 -1.22 39.10 10.72
N GLN A 108 -2.33 39.61 11.26
CA GLN A 108 -2.98 40.81 10.78
C GLN A 108 -2.17 42.04 11.19
N THR A 109 -2.08 42.99 10.27
CA THR A 109 -1.55 44.33 10.50
C THR A 109 -2.69 45.32 10.78
N PRO A 110 -2.41 46.54 11.28
CA PRO A 110 -3.43 47.59 11.41
C PRO A 110 -4.20 47.84 10.11
N LEU A 111 -3.55 47.73 8.94
CA LEU A 111 -4.19 47.80 7.63
C LEU A 111 -5.23 46.71 7.41
N HIS A 112 -4.97 45.46 7.81
CA HIS A 112 -5.97 44.38 7.71
C HIS A 112 -7.19 44.69 8.58
N VAL A 113 -6.96 45.22 9.79
CA VAL A 113 -8.04 45.60 10.71
C VAL A 113 -8.83 46.79 10.17
N ALA A 114 -8.17 47.81 9.62
CA ALA A 114 -8.82 48.96 9.01
C ALA A 114 -9.69 48.53 7.81
N ALA A 115 -9.16 47.67 6.94
CA ALA A 115 -9.88 47.11 5.81
C ALA A 115 -11.11 46.27 6.24
N ALA A 116 -10.98 45.52 7.34
CA ALA A 116 -12.09 44.74 7.88
C ALA A 116 -13.23 45.58 8.49
N ASN A 117 -13.00 46.86 8.80
CA ASN A 117 -13.96 47.76 9.47
C ASN A 117 -14.35 48.99 8.62
N ASN A 118 -14.08 48.99 7.31
CA ASN A 118 -14.33 50.12 6.40
C ASN A 118 -13.67 51.46 6.83
N ALA A 119 -12.54 51.41 7.54
CA ALA A 119 -11.87 52.62 8.04
C ALA A 119 -10.97 53.26 6.95
N VAL A 120 -11.57 53.78 5.87
CA VAL A 120 -10.87 54.30 4.68
C VAL A 120 -9.88 55.41 5.03
N GLN A 121 -10.30 56.37 5.85
CA GLN A 121 -9.46 57.48 6.31
C GLN A 121 -8.26 57.01 7.15
N CYS A 122 -8.41 55.94 7.93
CA CYS A 122 -7.27 55.34 8.64
C CYS A 122 -6.28 54.72 7.65
N VAL A 123 -6.77 54.09 6.58
CA VAL A 123 -5.92 53.52 5.52
C VAL A 123 -5.16 54.63 4.78
N GLU A 124 -5.81 55.75 4.47
CA GLU A 124 -5.17 56.94 3.86
C GLU A 124 -3.96 57.43 4.67
N LEU A 125 -4.10 57.50 5.99
CA LEU A 125 -3.02 57.95 6.88
C LEU A 125 -1.91 56.91 7.05
N ILE A 126 -2.26 55.62 7.06
CA ILE A 126 -1.30 54.53 7.32
C ILE A 126 -0.50 54.19 6.05
N LEU A 127 -1.11 54.30 4.87
CA LEU A 127 -0.54 53.86 3.59
C LEU A 127 0.85 54.43 3.28
N PRO A 128 1.14 55.74 3.50
CA PRO A 128 2.47 56.30 3.25
C PRO A 128 3.58 55.64 4.09
N HIS A 129 3.23 54.99 5.19
CA HIS A 129 4.15 54.33 6.11
C HIS A 129 4.20 52.82 5.92
N VAL A 130 3.34 52.23 5.07
CA VAL A 130 3.28 50.79 4.81
C VAL A 130 4.28 50.38 3.75
N LEU A 131 5.13 49.40 4.07
CA LEU A 131 6.15 48.89 3.14
C LEU A 131 5.56 47.99 2.05
N ASN A 132 4.49 47.25 2.35
CA ASN A 132 3.84 46.35 1.42
C ASN A 132 2.33 46.23 1.71
N LEU A 133 1.51 46.68 0.76
CA LEU A 133 0.05 46.65 0.81
C LEU A 133 -0.53 45.23 0.74
N ASN A 134 0.16 44.33 0.04
CA ASN A 134 -0.28 42.95 -0.23
C ASN A 134 0.21 41.94 0.82
N LEU A 135 0.55 42.40 2.03
CA LEU A 135 0.88 41.49 3.12
C LEU A 135 -0.28 40.55 3.41
N THR A 136 0.05 39.30 3.72
CA THR A 136 -0.92 38.26 4.03
C THR A 136 -0.94 37.93 5.52
N ASP A 137 -2.14 37.68 6.05
CA ASP A 137 -2.32 37.13 7.38
C ASP A 137 -1.88 35.65 7.48
N ARG A 138 -2.08 35.01 8.64
CA ARG A 138 -1.69 33.62 8.88
C ARG A 138 -2.41 32.63 7.94
N GLY A 139 -3.58 33.00 7.42
CA GLY A 139 -4.36 32.23 6.46
C GLY A 139 -3.98 32.48 5.00
N GLY A 140 -3.03 33.38 4.72
CA GLY A 140 -2.69 33.81 3.37
C GLY A 140 -3.60 34.91 2.81
N ARG A 141 -4.47 35.51 3.64
CA ARG A 141 -5.45 36.52 3.17
C ARG A 141 -4.86 37.92 3.25
N THR A 142 -5.06 38.70 2.19
CA THR A 142 -4.68 40.14 2.12
C THR A 142 -5.77 41.04 2.73
N CYS A 143 -5.49 42.33 2.90
CA CYS A 143 -6.48 43.33 3.35
C CYS A 143 -7.74 43.36 2.46
N LEU A 144 -7.58 43.19 1.14
CA LEU A 144 -8.70 43.10 0.19
C LEU A 144 -9.64 41.93 0.51
N HIS A 145 -9.12 40.78 0.93
CA HIS A 145 -9.97 39.65 1.35
C HIS A 145 -10.85 40.00 2.55
N HIS A 146 -10.32 40.78 3.51
CA HIS A 146 -11.09 41.17 4.69
C HIS A 146 -12.16 42.21 4.37
N ALA A 147 -11.85 43.21 3.53
CA ALA A 147 -12.83 44.18 3.04
C ALA A 147 -13.97 43.49 2.28
N VAL A 148 -13.60 42.60 1.35
CA VAL A 148 -14.55 41.83 0.55
C VAL A 148 -15.38 40.87 1.43
N TYR A 149 -14.79 40.22 2.42
CA TYR A 149 -15.55 39.31 3.28
C TYR A 149 -16.62 40.04 4.12
N ASN A 150 -16.37 41.29 4.51
CA ASN A 150 -17.26 42.07 5.39
C ASN A 150 -18.22 43.02 4.65
N GLU A 151 -18.32 42.93 3.31
CA GLU A 151 -19.22 43.77 2.49
C GLU A 151 -18.83 45.26 2.39
N HIS A 152 -17.55 45.57 2.59
CA HIS A 152 -17.10 46.97 2.56
C HIS A 152 -16.80 47.42 1.13
N LEU A 153 -17.83 47.86 0.42
CA LEU A 153 -17.75 48.30 -0.98
C LEU A 153 -16.79 49.48 -1.17
N GLU A 154 -16.95 50.54 -0.37
CA GLU A 154 -16.12 51.75 -0.43
C GLU A 154 -14.63 51.43 -0.21
N MET A 155 -14.31 50.68 0.85
CA MET A 155 -12.95 50.19 1.09
C MET A 155 -12.44 49.30 -0.06
N THR A 156 -13.28 48.44 -0.62
CA THR A 156 -12.90 47.57 -1.73
C THR A 156 -12.54 48.39 -2.96
N GLU A 157 -13.37 49.36 -3.35
CA GLU A 157 -13.10 50.27 -4.46
C GLU A 157 -11.81 51.05 -4.22
N TYR A 158 -11.63 51.63 -3.03
CA TYR A 158 -10.43 52.35 -2.66
C TYR A 158 -9.17 51.49 -2.76
N LEU A 159 -9.18 50.28 -2.16
CA LEU A 159 -8.08 49.34 -2.25
C LEU A 159 -7.79 48.90 -3.70
N THR A 160 -8.81 48.72 -4.54
CA THR A 160 -8.61 48.39 -5.97
C THR A 160 -8.00 49.55 -6.76
N GLN A 161 -8.34 50.81 -6.43
CA GLN A 161 -7.76 52.00 -7.06
C GLN A 161 -6.27 52.17 -6.70
N LEU A 162 -5.88 51.77 -5.49
CA LEU A 162 -4.50 51.78 -5.01
C LEU A 162 -3.60 50.69 -5.63
N GLY A 163 -4.13 49.87 -6.54
CA GLY A 163 -3.37 48.81 -7.22
C GLY A 163 -3.14 47.55 -6.37
N CYS A 164 -4.01 47.26 -5.39
CA CYS A 164 -4.03 45.96 -4.73
C CYS A 164 -4.10 44.81 -5.74
N VAL A 165 -3.43 43.69 -5.43
CA VAL A 165 -3.51 42.50 -6.27
C VAL A 165 -4.89 41.87 -6.13
N ILE A 166 -5.75 42.12 -7.12
CA ILE A 166 -7.14 41.62 -7.17
C ILE A 166 -7.20 40.09 -7.12
N ASN A 167 -6.24 39.44 -7.78
CA ASN A 167 -6.17 37.99 -7.92
C ASN A 167 -5.29 37.30 -6.86
N ALA A 168 -5.06 37.94 -5.71
CA ALA A 168 -4.31 37.33 -4.61
C ALA A 168 -5.05 36.08 -4.10
N SER A 169 -4.31 35.01 -3.78
CA SER A 169 -4.88 33.77 -3.28
C SER A 169 -4.51 33.52 -1.82
N ASP A 170 -5.47 32.95 -1.06
CA ASP A 170 -5.20 32.45 0.28
C ASP A 170 -4.50 31.07 0.25
N LYS A 171 -4.23 30.47 1.43
CA LYS A 171 -3.60 29.14 1.52
C LYS A 171 -4.42 27.97 0.93
N LYS A 172 -5.69 28.21 0.60
CA LYS A 172 -6.57 27.25 -0.09
C LYS A 172 -6.81 27.65 -1.54
N ASP A 173 -5.98 28.54 -2.08
CA ASP A 173 -6.10 29.13 -3.41
C ASP A 173 -7.41 29.90 -3.65
N ARG A 174 -8.12 30.31 -2.59
CA ARG A 174 -9.33 31.11 -2.71
C ARG A 174 -8.96 32.58 -2.90
N ARG A 175 -9.51 33.17 -3.95
CA ARG A 175 -9.40 34.60 -4.27
C ARG A 175 -10.52 35.43 -3.64
N PRO A 176 -10.40 36.78 -3.56
CA PRO A 176 -11.46 37.64 -3.03
C PRO A 176 -12.83 37.41 -3.68
N LEU A 177 -12.84 37.14 -5.00
CA LEU A 177 -14.07 36.83 -5.74
C LEU A 177 -14.82 35.60 -5.19
N HIS A 178 -14.13 34.57 -4.70
CA HIS A 178 -14.78 33.42 -4.05
C HIS A 178 -15.49 33.82 -2.76
N PHE A 179 -14.86 34.69 -1.96
CA PHE A 179 -15.46 35.16 -0.71
C PHE A 179 -16.67 36.06 -0.97
N ALA A 180 -16.58 36.97 -1.94
CA ALA A 180 -17.71 37.82 -2.35
C ALA A 180 -18.89 36.97 -2.83
N ALA A 181 -18.63 35.98 -3.71
CA ALA A 181 -19.62 35.07 -4.24
C ALA A 181 -20.30 34.23 -3.14
N TYR A 182 -19.51 33.64 -2.23
CA TYR A 182 -20.02 32.85 -1.10
C TYR A 182 -20.85 33.69 -0.11
N ARG A 183 -20.44 34.94 0.14
CA ARG A 183 -21.15 35.83 1.09
C ARG A 183 -22.36 36.52 0.49
N GLY A 184 -22.43 36.65 -0.84
CA GLY A 184 -23.59 37.19 -1.55
C GLY A 184 -23.46 38.67 -1.92
N HIS A 185 -22.23 39.18 -1.96
CA HIS A 185 -21.94 40.60 -2.10
C HIS A 185 -21.87 40.96 -3.58
N ASP A 186 -23.02 41.10 -4.23
CA ASP A 186 -23.14 41.21 -5.68
C ASP A 186 -22.48 42.48 -6.23
N GLU A 187 -22.60 43.63 -5.54
CA GLU A 187 -21.92 44.87 -5.95
C GLU A 187 -20.40 44.73 -5.90
N ILE A 188 -19.86 44.06 -4.87
CA ILE A 188 -18.42 43.78 -4.77
C ILE A 188 -17.99 42.80 -5.87
N VAL A 189 -18.80 41.79 -6.20
CA VAL A 189 -18.56 40.90 -7.34
C VAL A 189 -18.45 41.70 -8.64
N LYS A 190 -19.38 42.65 -8.90
CA LYS A 190 -19.35 43.53 -10.08
C LYS A 190 -18.07 44.37 -10.13
N VAL A 191 -17.68 44.99 -9.02
CA VAL A 191 -16.44 45.79 -8.92
C VAL A 191 -15.21 44.94 -9.19
N LEU A 192 -15.09 43.77 -8.55
CA LEU A 192 -13.92 42.89 -8.73
C LEU A 192 -13.79 42.41 -10.19
N ILE A 193 -14.90 42.02 -10.83
CA ILE A 193 -14.92 41.60 -12.25
C ILE A 193 -14.52 42.78 -13.15
N ALA A 194 -15.07 43.97 -12.93
CA ALA A 194 -14.73 45.18 -13.69
C ALA A 194 -13.24 45.56 -13.56
N LYS A 195 -12.59 45.19 -12.45
CA LYS A 195 -11.15 45.40 -12.20
C LYS A 195 -10.27 44.21 -12.63
N GLY A 196 -10.80 43.26 -13.39
CA GLY A 196 -10.03 42.15 -13.96
C GLY A 196 -9.87 40.93 -13.04
N ALA A 197 -10.82 40.70 -12.13
CA ALA A 197 -10.90 39.43 -11.41
C ALA A 197 -11.23 38.29 -12.39
N ASP A 198 -10.49 37.19 -12.26
CA ASP A 198 -10.71 35.97 -13.03
C ASP A 198 -11.99 35.25 -12.56
N VAL A 199 -12.98 35.12 -13.44
CA VAL A 199 -14.32 34.61 -13.13
C VAL A 199 -14.33 33.08 -12.94
N ASP A 200 -13.47 32.36 -13.68
CA ASP A 200 -13.38 30.89 -13.69
C ASP A 200 -12.20 30.34 -12.89
N VAL A 201 -11.63 31.18 -12.03
CA VAL A 201 -10.57 30.75 -11.11
C VAL A 201 -11.04 29.54 -10.30
N LYS A 202 -10.11 28.61 -10.08
CA LYS A 202 -10.31 27.42 -9.25
C LYS A 202 -9.51 27.54 -7.96
N ASP A 203 -10.16 27.26 -6.84
CA ASP A 203 -9.46 27.04 -5.57
C ASP A 203 -8.77 25.67 -5.54
N ARG A 204 -8.16 25.32 -4.40
CA ARG A 204 -7.39 24.08 -4.24
C ARG A 204 -8.22 22.81 -4.49
N ASP A 205 -9.53 22.86 -4.20
CA ASP A 205 -10.46 21.75 -4.40
C ASP A 205 -11.23 21.89 -5.73
N LEU A 206 -10.74 22.77 -6.61
CA LEU A 206 -11.30 23.10 -7.91
C LEU A 206 -12.71 23.75 -7.86
N TYR A 207 -13.09 24.36 -6.74
CA TYR A 207 -14.30 25.17 -6.67
C TYR A 207 -14.08 26.50 -7.40
N THR A 208 -15.06 26.90 -8.19
CA THR A 208 -15.10 28.22 -8.83
C THR A 208 -15.93 29.21 -8.00
N PRO A 209 -15.83 30.53 -8.24
CA PRO A 209 -16.73 31.50 -7.62
C PRO A 209 -18.22 31.17 -7.84
N LEU A 210 -18.58 30.61 -9.00
CA LEU A 210 -19.95 30.15 -9.27
C LEU A 210 -20.36 28.99 -8.35
N HIS A 211 -19.47 28.03 -8.08
CA HIS A 211 -19.72 27.00 -7.08
C HIS A 211 -19.89 27.59 -5.68
N ALA A 212 -19.10 28.61 -5.33
CA ALA A 212 -19.19 29.26 -4.03
C ALA A 212 -20.54 29.99 -3.85
N ALA A 213 -21.02 30.70 -4.87
CA ALA A 213 -22.35 31.32 -4.86
C ALA A 213 -23.49 30.29 -4.85
N ALA A 214 -23.36 29.19 -5.58
CA ALA A 214 -24.31 28.08 -5.54
C ALA A 214 -24.33 27.37 -4.18
N ALA A 215 -23.18 27.31 -3.48
CA ALA A 215 -23.06 26.71 -2.17
C ALA A 215 -23.76 27.50 -1.06
N SER A 216 -23.98 28.80 -1.24
CA SER A 216 -24.70 29.69 -0.31
C SER A 216 -26.09 30.10 -0.81
N GLY A 217 -26.44 29.78 -2.06
CA GLY A 217 -27.73 30.11 -2.66
C GLY A 217 -27.86 31.56 -3.14
N ASN A 218 -26.73 32.26 -3.38
CA ASN A 218 -26.72 33.67 -3.75
C ASN A 218 -27.00 33.88 -5.25
N VAL A 219 -28.28 33.88 -5.61
CA VAL A 219 -28.75 33.91 -7.00
C VAL A 219 -28.24 35.13 -7.78
N GLU A 220 -28.21 36.32 -7.18
CA GLU A 220 -27.77 37.54 -7.91
C GLU A 220 -26.27 37.53 -8.23
N CYS A 221 -25.44 37.00 -7.32
CA CYS A 221 -24.03 36.73 -7.60
C CYS A 221 -23.88 35.70 -8.71
N MET A 222 -24.66 34.62 -8.69
CA MET A 222 -24.64 33.60 -9.76
C MET A 222 -24.98 34.24 -11.11
N ARG A 223 -26.05 35.05 -11.17
CA ARG A 223 -26.46 35.76 -12.39
C ARG A 223 -25.36 36.70 -12.90
N THR A 224 -24.71 37.43 -12.00
CA THR A 224 -23.62 38.34 -12.35
C THR A 224 -22.42 37.57 -12.90
N LEU A 225 -22.03 36.46 -12.26
CA LEU A 225 -20.92 35.60 -12.71
C LEU A 225 -21.22 34.95 -14.07
N ILE A 226 -22.43 34.42 -14.26
CA ILE A 226 -22.86 33.80 -15.53
C ILE A 226 -22.85 34.85 -16.66
N LYS A 227 -23.39 36.05 -16.42
CA LYS A 227 -23.34 37.16 -17.39
C LYS A 227 -21.91 37.59 -17.73
N ALA A 228 -20.98 37.46 -16.77
CA ALA A 228 -19.56 37.74 -16.97
C ALA A 228 -18.79 36.60 -17.68
N GLY A 229 -19.48 35.51 -18.07
CA GLY A 229 -18.90 34.42 -18.84
C GLY A 229 -18.42 33.23 -18.00
N ALA A 230 -18.86 33.08 -16.75
CA ALA A 230 -18.51 31.92 -15.93
C ALA A 230 -18.95 30.59 -16.58
N ASP A 231 -18.07 29.59 -16.53
CA ASP A 231 -18.38 28.23 -16.97
C ASP A 231 -19.36 27.55 -16.00
N ILE A 232 -20.61 27.43 -16.44
CA ILE A 232 -21.71 26.80 -15.68
C ILE A 232 -21.46 25.30 -15.45
N GLU A 233 -20.72 24.66 -16.36
CA GLU A 233 -20.44 23.22 -16.38
C GLU A 233 -19.09 22.87 -15.73
N ALA A 234 -18.40 23.86 -15.16
CA ALA A 234 -17.15 23.64 -14.45
C ALA A 234 -17.33 22.57 -13.38
N LYS A 235 -16.39 21.63 -13.31
CA LYS A 235 -16.38 20.54 -12.32
C LYS A 235 -15.31 20.76 -11.27
N ASN A 236 -15.68 20.53 -10.01
CA ASN A 236 -14.73 20.50 -8.90
C ASN A 236 -14.00 19.15 -8.79
N VAL A 237 -13.19 18.96 -7.74
CA VAL A 237 -12.41 17.72 -7.51
C VAL A 237 -13.26 16.45 -7.42
N TYR A 238 -14.55 16.57 -7.06
CA TYR A 238 -15.49 15.45 -6.98
C TYR A 238 -16.29 15.24 -8.27
N GLY A 239 -16.06 16.07 -9.29
CA GLY A 239 -16.83 16.08 -10.54
C GLY A 239 -18.18 16.79 -10.40
N ASN A 240 -18.45 17.45 -9.27
CA ASN A 240 -19.70 18.15 -9.04
C ASN A 240 -19.68 19.50 -9.78
N THR A 241 -20.78 19.83 -10.43
CA THR A 241 -21.06 21.16 -11.02
C THR A 241 -21.77 22.06 -10.00
N ALA A 242 -21.94 23.35 -10.33
CA ALA A 242 -22.71 24.28 -9.50
C ALA A 242 -24.13 23.77 -9.18
N LEU A 243 -24.79 23.08 -10.12
CA LEU A 243 -26.10 22.45 -9.93
C LEU A 243 -26.08 21.37 -8.83
N HIS A 244 -25.05 20.51 -8.83
CA HIS A 244 -24.89 19.48 -7.79
C HIS A 244 -24.73 20.12 -6.41
N ILE A 245 -23.94 21.19 -6.31
CA ILE A 245 -23.69 21.90 -5.04
C ILE A 245 -24.97 22.59 -4.53
N ALA A 246 -25.72 23.27 -5.41
CA ALA A 246 -27.01 23.86 -5.05
C ALA A 246 -28.02 22.81 -4.55
N CYS A 247 -28.05 21.63 -5.20
CA CYS A 247 -28.89 20.51 -4.79
C CYS A 247 -28.46 19.89 -3.46
N LEU A 248 -27.14 19.81 -3.21
CA LEU A 248 -26.59 19.31 -1.95
C LEU A 248 -27.01 20.18 -0.77
N ASN A 249 -26.95 21.50 -0.93
CA ASN A 249 -27.28 22.45 0.15
C ASN A 249 -28.77 22.82 0.21
N GLY A 250 -29.57 22.45 -0.79
CA GLY A 250 -31.03 22.62 -0.78
C GLY A 250 -31.53 23.98 -1.27
N PHE A 251 -30.75 24.70 -2.07
CA PHE A 251 -31.13 26.00 -2.61
C PHE A 251 -31.91 25.88 -3.92
N SER A 252 -33.23 25.72 -3.83
CA SER A 252 -34.11 25.56 -5.00
C SER A 252 -34.09 26.77 -5.93
N HIS A 253 -33.99 27.99 -5.41
CA HIS A 253 -33.90 29.21 -6.23
C HIS A 253 -32.60 29.26 -7.07
N ALA A 254 -31.48 28.79 -6.51
CA ALA A 254 -30.23 28.65 -7.25
C ALA A 254 -30.35 27.59 -8.34
N VAL A 255 -31.04 26.47 -8.07
CA VAL A 255 -31.34 25.44 -9.07
C VAL A 255 -32.20 26.00 -10.20
N THR A 256 -33.26 26.77 -9.89
CA THR A 256 -34.13 27.37 -10.93
C THR A 256 -33.37 28.37 -11.81
N GLU A 257 -32.47 29.18 -11.24
CA GLU A 257 -31.66 30.12 -12.02
C GLU A 257 -30.66 29.36 -12.93
N LEU A 258 -30.03 28.29 -12.44
CA LEU A 258 -29.14 27.46 -13.28
C LEU A 258 -29.89 26.78 -14.43
N ILE A 259 -31.11 26.28 -14.17
CA ILE A 259 -31.99 25.72 -15.21
C ILE A 259 -32.36 26.78 -16.25
N ALA A 260 -32.71 28.00 -15.81
CA ALA A 260 -33.05 29.10 -16.71
C ALA A 260 -31.87 29.51 -17.62
N ASN A 261 -30.63 29.30 -17.18
CA ASN A 261 -29.42 29.57 -17.95
C ASN A 261 -28.90 28.34 -18.76
N GLY A 262 -29.72 27.29 -18.91
CA GLY A 262 -29.43 26.19 -19.84
C GLY A 262 -28.41 25.16 -19.34
N VAL A 263 -28.28 24.98 -18.02
CA VAL A 263 -27.39 23.95 -17.42
C VAL A 263 -27.74 22.54 -17.92
N ASN A 264 -26.73 21.69 -18.09
CA ASN A 264 -26.93 20.28 -18.40
C ASN A 264 -27.43 19.52 -17.16
N LEU A 265 -28.74 19.29 -17.12
CA LEU A 265 -29.44 18.59 -16.04
C LEU A 265 -29.01 17.12 -15.85
N GLU A 266 -28.53 16.48 -16.91
CA GLU A 266 -28.10 15.08 -16.91
C GLU A 266 -26.58 14.94 -16.70
N ALA A 267 -25.88 16.03 -16.36
CA ALA A 267 -24.48 15.98 -15.99
C ALA A 267 -24.27 15.07 -14.78
N VAL A 268 -23.25 14.21 -14.86
CA VAL A 268 -22.84 13.32 -13.77
C VAL A 268 -21.50 13.72 -13.17
N ASN A 269 -21.37 13.52 -11.86
CA ASN A 269 -20.11 13.62 -11.14
C ASN A 269 -19.23 12.36 -11.31
N TYR A 270 -18.06 12.32 -10.68
CA TYR A 270 -17.14 11.18 -10.80
C TYR A 270 -17.61 9.90 -10.11
N ARG A 271 -18.77 9.90 -9.44
CA ARG A 271 -19.46 8.70 -8.94
C ARG A 271 -20.62 8.27 -9.84
N GLY A 272 -20.74 8.88 -11.01
CA GLY A 272 -21.88 8.70 -11.92
C GLY A 272 -23.20 9.25 -11.37
N GLN A 273 -23.17 10.11 -10.35
CA GLN A 273 -24.38 10.66 -9.74
C GLN A 273 -24.82 11.93 -10.47
N THR A 274 -26.10 12.01 -10.82
CA THR A 274 -26.76 13.25 -11.30
C THR A 274 -27.12 14.18 -10.14
N ALA A 275 -27.51 15.42 -10.44
CA ALA A 275 -28.02 16.36 -9.45
C ALA A 275 -29.22 15.80 -8.66
N LEU A 276 -30.07 14.98 -9.30
CA LEU A 276 -31.20 14.30 -8.65
C LEU A 276 -30.75 13.31 -7.58
N HIS A 277 -29.66 12.56 -7.79
CA HIS A 277 -29.08 11.68 -6.76
C HIS A 277 -28.61 12.47 -5.55
N VAL A 278 -27.99 13.62 -5.77
CA VAL A 278 -27.49 14.49 -4.71
C VAL A 278 -28.65 15.11 -3.92
N ALA A 279 -29.69 15.61 -4.60
CA ALA A 279 -30.91 16.09 -3.96
C ALA A 279 -31.62 14.98 -3.17
N ALA A 280 -31.63 13.75 -3.68
CA ALA A 280 -32.15 12.58 -3.00
C ALA A 280 -31.35 12.13 -1.77
N ALA A 281 -30.05 12.46 -1.69
CA ALA A 281 -29.19 12.18 -0.53
C ALA A 281 -29.18 13.31 0.51
N SER A 282 -29.28 14.57 0.07
CA SER A 282 -29.17 15.79 0.89
C SER A 282 -30.08 15.81 2.12
N THR A 283 -29.77 16.61 3.15
CA THR A 283 -30.66 16.90 4.28
C THR A 283 -31.79 17.87 3.89
N HIS A 284 -31.50 18.89 3.09
CA HIS A 284 -32.40 20.01 2.79
C HIS A 284 -32.92 20.04 1.34
N GLY A 285 -32.48 19.11 0.48
CA GLY A 285 -32.81 19.08 -0.96
C GLY A 285 -34.24 18.69 -1.36
N VAL A 286 -35.26 18.84 -0.51
CA VAL A 286 -36.65 18.46 -0.84
C VAL A 286 -37.18 19.28 -2.02
N HIS A 287 -37.18 20.61 -1.89
CA HIS A 287 -37.66 21.50 -2.96
C HIS A 287 -36.78 21.42 -4.22
N CYS A 288 -35.46 21.23 -4.08
CA CYS A 288 -34.59 21.01 -5.24
C CYS A 288 -34.98 19.75 -6.00
N LEU A 289 -35.31 18.66 -5.29
CA LEU A 289 -35.77 17.43 -5.91
C LEU A 289 -37.09 17.64 -6.67
N GLU A 290 -38.05 18.36 -6.08
CA GLU A 290 -39.34 18.68 -6.74
C GLU A 290 -39.13 19.49 -8.03
N VAL A 291 -38.31 20.54 -7.98
CA VAL A 291 -37.95 21.35 -9.15
C VAL A 291 -37.30 20.51 -10.25
N LEU A 292 -36.37 19.62 -9.88
CA LEU A 292 -35.72 18.72 -10.85
C LEU A 292 -36.70 17.71 -11.46
N VAL A 293 -37.61 17.14 -10.66
CA VAL A 293 -38.64 16.23 -11.19
C VAL A 293 -39.57 16.95 -12.15
N GLN A 294 -39.98 18.19 -11.82
CA GLN A 294 -40.81 19.03 -12.71
C GLN A 294 -40.09 19.42 -14.00
N ALA A 295 -38.76 19.56 -13.96
CA ALA A 295 -37.94 19.82 -15.15
C ALA A 295 -37.81 18.60 -16.10
N GLY A 296 -38.39 17.45 -15.76
CA GLY A 296 -38.45 16.28 -16.64
C GLY A 296 -37.17 15.43 -16.67
N LEU A 297 -36.34 15.49 -15.61
CA LEU A 297 -35.12 14.67 -15.51
C LEU A 297 -35.43 13.17 -15.53
N LYS A 298 -34.48 12.37 -16.02
CA LYS A 298 -34.59 10.91 -15.95
C LYS A 298 -34.45 10.44 -14.50
N ILE A 299 -35.54 9.92 -13.94
CA ILE A 299 -35.62 9.51 -12.53
C ILE A 299 -34.82 8.24 -12.24
N ASN A 300 -34.83 7.28 -13.17
CA ASN A 300 -34.30 5.93 -12.95
C ASN A 300 -32.84 5.76 -13.41
N VAL A 301 -32.06 6.85 -13.47
CA VAL A 301 -30.62 6.79 -13.78
C VAL A 301 -29.88 6.06 -12.66
N GLN A 302 -28.97 5.16 -13.02
CA GLN A 302 -28.12 4.45 -12.06
C GLN A 302 -26.74 5.11 -11.99
N SER A 303 -26.26 5.37 -10.78
CA SER A 303 -24.89 5.81 -10.53
C SER A 303 -23.87 4.72 -10.87
N GLU A 304 -22.58 5.00 -10.74
CA GLU A 304 -21.56 3.98 -10.98
C GLU A 304 -21.75 2.75 -10.07
N ASP A 305 -22.27 2.90 -8.85
CA ASP A 305 -22.59 1.78 -7.94
C ASP A 305 -23.87 1.01 -8.32
N GLY A 306 -24.54 1.38 -9.43
CA GLY A 306 -25.85 0.84 -9.82
C GLY A 306 -27.02 1.44 -9.03
N ARG A 307 -26.77 2.42 -8.15
CA ARG A 307 -27.79 3.00 -7.26
C ARG A 307 -28.59 4.07 -7.98
N THR A 308 -29.91 4.03 -7.83
CA THR A 308 -30.82 5.08 -8.31
C THR A 308 -31.02 6.18 -7.26
N PRO A 309 -31.64 7.34 -7.58
CA PRO A 309 -32.00 8.35 -6.58
C PRO A 309 -32.87 7.78 -5.45
N LEU A 310 -33.74 6.81 -5.73
CA LEU A 310 -34.56 6.13 -4.72
C LEU A 310 -33.70 5.28 -3.74
N HIS A 311 -32.57 4.74 -4.18
CA HIS A 311 -31.62 4.11 -3.26
C HIS A 311 -31.00 5.14 -2.33
N MET A 312 -30.67 6.34 -2.83
CA MET A 312 -30.09 7.41 -2.00
C MET A 312 -31.06 7.88 -0.92
N THR A 313 -32.35 8.03 -1.26
CA THR A 313 -33.36 8.36 -0.24
C THR A 313 -33.51 7.23 0.78
N ALA A 314 -33.39 5.97 0.37
CA ALA A 314 -33.44 4.81 1.26
C ALA A 314 -32.22 4.68 2.19
N ILE A 315 -31.02 5.05 1.74
CA ILE A 315 -29.81 5.07 2.58
C ILE A 315 -29.96 6.09 3.72
N HIS A 316 -30.57 7.25 3.42
CA HIS A 316 -30.66 8.36 4.36
C HIS A 316 -32.03 8.49 5.06
N GLY A 317 -32.97 7.57 4.82
CA GLY A 317 -34.29 7.54 5.48
C GLY A 317 -35.21 8.69 5.07
N ARG A 318 -35.16 9.12 3.81
CA ARG A 318 -35.81 10.35 3.34
C ARG A 318 -37.20 10.07 2.78
N PHE A 319 -38.17 9.92 3.68
CA PHE A 319 -39.54 9.51 3.35
C PHE A 319 -40.21 10.40 2.30
N THR A 320 -40.30 11.72 2.52
CA THR A 320 -41.02 12.65 1.62
C THR A 320 -40.47 12.61 0.20
N ARG A 321 -39.14 12.64 0.05
CA ARG A 321 -38.48 12.54 -1.25
C ARG A 321 -38.64 11.18 -1.92
N SER A 322 -38.63 10.10 -1.14
CA SER A 322 -38.91 8.77 -1.68
C SER A 322 -40.32 8.72 -2.27
N LYS A 323 -41.30 9.31 -1.57
CA LYS A 323 -42.67 9.44 -2.06
C LYS A 323 -42.72 10.27 -3.35
N THR A 324 -42.10 11.45 -3.38
CA THR A 324 -42.05 12.29 -4.60
C THR A 324 -41.45 11.54 -5.80
N LEU A 325 -40.37 10.77 -5.59
CA LEU A 325 -39.76 9.96 -6.65
C LEU A 325 -40.67 8.83 -7.11
N LEU A 326 -41.35 8.13 -6.19
CA LEU A 326 -42.28 7.05 -6.50
C LEU A 326 -43.52 7.57 -7.25
N ASP A 327 -44.10 8.68 -6.79
CA ASP A 327 -45.23 9.35 -7.44
C ASP A 327 -44.88 9.81 -8.86
N ALA A 328 -43.60 10.15 -9.10
CA ALA A 328 -43.06 10.53 -10.40
C ALA A 328 -42.64 9.33 -11.28
N GLY A 329 -42.83 8.09 -10.84
CA GLY A 329 -42.56 6.88 -11.63
C GLY A 329 -41.18 6.23 -11.39
N ALA A 330 -40.58 6.39 -10.20
CA ALA A 330 -39.39 5.64 -9.83
C ALA A 330 -39.68 4.14 -9.70
N PHE A 331 -38.82 3.29 -10.26
CA PHE A 331 -38.97 1.83 -10.19
C PHE A 331 -38.40 1.29 -8.86
N PRO A 332 -39.24 0.79 -7.93
CA PRO A 332 -38.80 0.43 -6.59
C PRO A 332 -37.95 -0.84 -6.53
N ASP A 333 -38.15 -1.75 -7.48
CA ASP A 333 -37.45 -3.05 -7.56
C ASP A 333 -36.15 -2.99 -8.37
N THR A 334 -35.73 -1.80 -8.80
CA THR A 334 -34.40 -1.61 -9.43
C THR A 334 -33.31 -2.05 -8.47
N ARG A 335 -32.27 -2.71 -8.98
CA ARG A 335 -31.20 -3.30 -8.17
C ARG A 335 -29.88 -2.57 -8.38
N ASP A 336 -29.16 -2.33 -7.30
CA ASP A 336 -27.77 -1.86 -7.34
C ASP A 336 -26.79 -2.96 -7.78
N LYS A 337 -25.49 -2.65 -7.86
CA LYS A 337 -24.44 -3.64 -8.19
C LYS A 337 -24.37 -4.82 -7.22
N ASN A 338 -24.82 -4.63 -5.97
CA ASN A 338 -24.90 -5.70 -4.96
C ASN A 338 -26.23 -6.46 -5.02
N GLY A 339 -27.07 -6.15 -6.01
CA GLY A 339 -28.39 -6.73 -6.17
C GLY A 339 -29.44 -6.20 -5.18
N ASN A 340 -29.11 -5.22 -4.34
CA ASN A 340 -30.04 -4.66 -3.36
C ASN A 340 -31.02 -3.73 -4.06
N SER A 341 -32.30 -3.82 -3.70
CA SER A 341 -33.31 -2.81 -4.04
C SER A 341 -33.42 -1.74 -2.95
N ALA A 342 -34.16 -0.66 -3.20
CA ALA A 342 -34.43 0.37 -2.20
C ALA A 342 -35.05 -0.22 -0.91
N MET A 343 -35.87 -1.27 -1.03
CA MET A 343 -36.46 -1.98 0.12
C MET A 343 -35.40 -2.71 0.95
N HIS A 344 -34.39 -3.34 0.32
CA HIS A 344 -33.29 -4.00 1.05
C HIS A 344 -32.51 -2.99 1.91
N VAL A 345 -32.21 -1.83 1.32
CA VAL A 345 -31.51 -0.75 2.01
C VAL A 345 -32.36 -0.21 3.16
N ALA A 346 -33.64 0.08 2.92
CA ALA A 346 -34.55 0.56 3.95
C ALA A 346 -34.72 -0.45 5.10
N ALA A 347 -34.72 -1.75 4.80
CA ALA A 347 -34.84 -2.81 5.81
C ALA A 347 -33.59 -2.96 6.67
N TRP A 348 -32.40 -2.75 6.09
CA TRP A 348 -31.13 -2.76 6.82
C TRP A 348 -31.02 -1.61 7.83
N PHE A 349 -31.52 -0.42 7.48
CA PHE A 349 -31.49 0.76 8.36
C PHE A 349 -32.73 0.92 9.26
N GLY A 350 -33.76 0.10 9.08
CA GLY A 350 -34.95 0.10 9.93
C GLY A 350 -36.00 1.17 9.58
N TYR A 351 -36.05 1.66 8.34
CA TYR A 351 -36.98 2.72 7.94
C TYR A 351 -38.39 2.21 7.64
N GLU A 352 -39.21 2.04 8.69
CA GLU A 352 -40.57 1.47 8.61
C GLU A 352 -41.54 2.21 7.68
N CYS A 353 -41.59 3.54 7.73
CA CYS A 353 -42.47 4.35 6.89
C CYS A 353 -42.08 4.21 5.41
N LEU A 354 -40.78 4.10 5.14
CA LEU A 354 -40.26 3.92 3.80
C LEU A 354 -40.59 2.53 3.25
N ILE A 355 -40.49 1.49 4.08
CA ILE A 355 -40.93 0.13 3.70
C ILE A 355 -42.41 0.15 3.33
N THR A 356 -43.25 0.79 4.14
CA THR A 356 -44.70 0.87 3.91
C THR A 356 -45.02 1.54 2.56
N ILE A 357 -44.43 2.68 2.25
CA ILE A 357 -44.71 3.37 0.97
C ILE A 357 -44.14 2.60 -0.23
N LEU A 358 -42.98 1.97 -0.11
CA LEU A 358 -42.42 1.13 -1.17
C LEU A 358 -43.38 -0.01 -1.52
N ILE A 359 -43.92 -0.70 -0.51
CA ILE A 359 -44.92 -1.75 -0.68
C ILE A 359 -46.19 -1.20 -1.35
N MET A 360 -46.71 -0.05 -0.89
CA MET A 360 -47.90 0.58 -1.46
C MET A 360 -47.72 0.93 -2.94
N CYS A 361 -46.49 1.27 -3.35
CA CYS A 361 -46.14 1.59 -4.73
C CYS A 361 -45.71 0.36 -5.56
N GLY A 362 -46.02 -0.86 -5.09
CA GLY A 362 -45.81 -2.10 -5.84
C GLY A 362 -44.44 -2.75 -5.70
N ALA A 363 -43.60 -2.33 -4.75
CA ALA A 363 -42.31 -2.98 -4.49
C ALA A 363 -42.50 -4.40 -3.93
N SER A 364 -41.79 -5.38 -4.50
CA SER A 364 -41.94 -6.76 -4.09
C SER A 364 -41.00 -7.12 -2.92
N PRO A 365 -41.51 -7.64 -1.78
CA PRO A 365 -40.66 -8.12 -0.68
C PRO A 365 -39.88 -9.39 -1.03
N ALA A 366 -40.29 -10.04 -2.12
CA ALA A 366 -39.68 -11.26 -2.66
C ALA A 366 -38.32 -11.04 -3.32
N VAL A 367 -37.98 -9.80 -3.67
CA VAL A 367 -36.74 -9.50 -4.40
C VAL A 367 -35.57 -9.98 -3.57
N ARG A 368 -34.59 -10.58 -4.24
CA ARG A 368 -33.39 -11.12 -3.62
C ARG A 368 -32.19 -10.32 -4.04
N ASN A 369 -31.24 -10.09 -3.13
CA ASN A 369 -29.96 -9.47 -3.46
C ASN A 369 -28.93 -10.47 -4.01
N ALA A 370 -27.68 -10.04 -4.22
CA ALA A 370 -26.62 -10.92 -4.73
C ALA A 370 -26.34 -12.14 -3.81
N GLN A 371 -26.56 -12.00 -2.50
CA GLN A 371 -26.44 -13.10 -1.53
C GLN A 371 -27.73 -13.94 -1.40
N GLN A 372 -28.69 -13.78 -2.32
CA GLN A 372 -30.01 -14.40 -2.27
C GLN A 372 -30.84 -14.03 -1.02
N ARG A 373 -30.49 -12.92 -0.35
CA ARG A 373 -31.21 -12.44 0.84
C ARG A 373 -32.37 -11.55 0.42
N THR A 374 -33.49 -11.68 1.12
CA THR A 374 -34.66 -10.78 1.00
C THR A 374 -34.55 -9.60 1.98
N ALA A 375 -35.44 -8.62 1.87
CA ALA A 375 -35.52 -7.52 2.85
C ALA A 375 -35.72 -8.03 4.29
N LEU A 376 -36.51 -9.12 4.48
CA LEU A 376 -36.73 -9.74 5.79
C LEU A 376 -35.44 -10.32 6.40
N HIS A 377 -34.57 -10.92 5.58
CA HIS A 377 -33.27 -11.40 6.06
C HIS A 377 -32.41 -10.26 6.61
N LEU A 378 -32.40 -9.12 5.92
CA LEU A 378 -31.62 -7.95 6.32
C LEU A 378 -32.18 -7.27 7.58
N SER A 379 -33.51 -7.18 7.71
CA SER A 379 -34.12 -6.62 8.92
C SER A 379 -33.85 -7.49 10.15
N CYS A 380 -33.87 -8.83 10.01
CA CYS A 380 -33.54 -9.75 11.11
C CYS A 380 -32.06 -9.70 11.48
N LEU A 381 -31.17 -9.59 10.48
CA LEU A 381 -29.73 -9.45 10.72
C LEU A 381 -29.37 -8.11 11.39
N ALA A 382 -30.11 -7.04 11.08
CA ALA A 382 -29.96 -5.73 11.71
C ALA A 382 -30.67 -5.65 13.08
N GLY A 383 -31.71 -6.47 13.31
CA GLY A 383 -32.50 -6.50 14.55
C GLY A 383 -33.67 -5.52 14.58
N HIS A 384 -34.25 -5.17 13.42
CA HIS A 384 -35.35 -4.21 13.31
C HIS A 384 -36.72 -4.91 13.29
N ILE A 385 -37.32 -5.06 14.48
CA ILE A 385 -38.61 -5.74 14.65
C ILE A 385 -39.76 -5.09 13.90
N GLU A 386 -39.87 -3.76 13.90
CA GLU A 386 -41.01 -3.09 13.26
C GLU A 386 -41.02 -3.26 11.75
N VAL A 387 -39.84 -3.30 11.12
CA VAL A 387 -39.73 -3.69 9.70
C VAL A 387 -40.17 -5.13 9.49
N CYS A 388 -39.76 -6.06 10.36
CA CYS A 388 -40.20 -7.46 10.29
C CYS A 388 -41.73 -7.57 10.40
N ARG A 389 -42.34 -6.82 11.33
CA ARG A 389 -43.79 -6.78 11.54
C ARG A 389 -44.56 -6.29 10.31
N LYS A 390 -43.99 -5.37 9.53
CA LYS A 390 -44.60 -4.88 8.29
C LYS A 390 -44.40 -5.85 7.11
N LEU A 391 -43.27 -6.55 7.04
CA LEU A 391 -42.97 -7.46 5.94
C LEU A 391 -43.67 -8.81 6.05
N LEU A 392 -43.80 -9.37 7.25
CA LEU A 392 -44.33 -10.73 7.48
C LEU A 392 -45.78 -10.95 7.02
N PRO A 393 -46.73 -10.02 7.22
CA PRO A 393 -48.10 -10.20 6.73
C PRO A 393 -48.19 -10.29 5.20
N ILE A 394 -47.18 -9.78 4.49
CA ILE A 394 -47.18 -9.59 3.04
C ILE A 394 -46.39 -10.69 2.36
N ASP A 395 -45.21 -11.03 2.89
CA ASP A 395 -44.41 -12.15 2.41
C ASP A 395 -44.71 -13.43 3.20
N ARG A 396 -45.54 -14.30 2.61
CA ARG A 396 -45.88 -15.60 3.18
C ARG A 396 -44.70 -16.60 3.21
N ARG A 397 -43.54 -16.28 2.63
CA ARG A 397 -42.38 -17.20 2.52
C ARG A 397 -41.29 -16.85 3.53
N ILE A 398 -41.62 -17.03 4.81
CA ILE A 398 -40.73 -16.74 5.94
C ILE A 398 -39.46 -17.62 5.91
N ASP A 399 -39.59 -18.88 5.49
CA ASP A 399 -38.50 -19.87 5.45
C ASP A 399 -37.65 -19.82 4.17
N THR A 400 -37.63 -18.68 3.48
CA THR A 400 -36.70 -18.50 2.36
C THR A 400 -35.26 -18.63 2.81
N ARG A 401 -34.42 -19.22 1.96
CA ARG A 401 -33.00 -19.46 2.24
C ARG A 401 -32.11 -18.51 1.45
N ASP A 402 -31.08 -17.99 2.11
CA ASP A 402 -29.98 -17.26 1.48
C ASP A 402 -28.97 -18.20 0.79
N ILE A 403 -27.90 -17.65 0.22
CA ILE A 403 -26.86 -18.45 -0.47
C ILE A 403 -26.21 -19.51 0.43
N GLY A 404 -26.16 -19.28 1.74
CA GLY A 404 -25.64 -20.21 2.74
C GLY A 404 -26.69 -21.18 3.28
N GLY A 405 -27.91 -21.19 2.72
CA GLY A 405 -29.00 -22.01 3.21
C GLY A 405 -29.70 -21.45 4.45
N ARG A 406 -29.32 -20.27 4.94
CA ARG A 406 -29.83 -19.69 6.19
C ARG A 406 -31.18 -19.02 5.95
N THR A 407 -32.10 -19.19 6.89
CA THR A 407 -33.38 -18.48 6.93
C THR A 407 -33.28 -17.18 7.73
N ALA A 408 -34.31 -16.33 7.66
CA ALA A 408 -34.40 -15.13 8.50
C ALA A 408 -34.28 -15.44 10.01
N LEU A 409 -34.78 -16.60 10.44
CA LEU A 409 -34.68 -17.08 11.82
C LEU A 409 -33.22 -17.34 12.24
N HIS A 410 -32.39 -17.92 11.36
CA HIS A 410 -30.97 -18.11 11.62
C HIS A 410 -30.25 -16.77 11.82
N LEU A 411 -30.59 -15.77 11.01
CA LEU A 411 -29.99 -14.44 11.09
C LEU A 411 -30.43 -13.68 12.36
N ALA A 412 -31.70 -13.81 12.76
CA ALA A 412 -32.20 -13.27 14.02
C ALA A 412 -31.47 -13.92 15.23
N ALA A 413 -31.31 -15.24 15.21
CA ALA A 413 -30.58 -16.00 16.22
C ALA A 413 -29.09 -15.62 16.28
N PHE A 414 -28.44 -15.44 15.12
CA PHE A 414 -27.05 -14.98 15.03
C PHE A 414 -26.88 -13.56 15.57
N LYS A 415 -27.83 -12.65 15.30
CA LYS A 415 -27.78 -11.27 15.81
C LYS A 415 -28.09 -11.18 17.31
N GLY A 416 -28.83 -12.14 17.86
CA GLY A 416 -29.33 -12.11 19.23
C GLY A 416 -30.60 -11.28 19.42
N SER A 417 -31.36 -11.01 18.35
CA SER A 417 -32.62 -10.26 18.45
C SER A 417 -33.76 -11.21 18.81
N VAL A 418 -34.03 -11.30 20.11
CA VAL A 418 -35.08 -12.15 20.68
C VAL A 418 -36.45 -11.73 20.17
N ASP A 419 -36.73 -10.43 20.09
CA ASP A 419 -38.04 -9.96 19.65
C ASP A 419 -38.30 -10.33 18.17
N CYS A 420 -37.28 -10.22 17.30
CA CYS A 420 -37.40 -10.67 15.91
C CYS A 420 -37.58 -12.19 15.84
N LEU A 421 -36.84 -12.93 16.66
CA LEU A 421 -36.91 -14.39 16.75
C LEU A 421 -38.31 -14.84 17.19
N ASP A 422 -38.84 -14.28 18.28
CA ASP A 422 -40.17 -14.56 18.83
C ASP A 422 -41.27 -14.21 17.83
N LEU A 423 -41.14 -13.07 17.13
CA LEU A 423 -42.08 -12.67 16.10
C LEU A 423 -42.09 -13.66 14.93
N LEU A 424 -40.92 -14.10 14.47
CA LEU A 424 -40.80 -15.09 13.40
C LEU A 424 -41.42 -16.44 13.81
N LEU A 425 -41.11 -16.93 15.01
CA LEU A 425 -41.64 -18.19 15.54
C LEU A 425 -43.16 -18.12 15.72
N SER A 426 -43.67 -17.02 16.27
CA SER A 426 -45.11 -16.77 16.43
C SER A 426 -45.83 -16.68 15.09
N SER A 427 -45.12 -16.26 14.03
CA SER A 427 -45.63 -16.19 12.66
C SER A 427 -45.51 -17.51 11.89
N GLY A 428 -45.01 -18.58 12.52
CA GLY A 428 -44.91 -19.93 11.93
C GLY A 428 -43.58 -20.25 11.25
N ALA A 429 -42.49 -19.53 11.55
CA ALA A 429 -41.16 -19.86 11.02
C ALA A 429 -40.68 -21.26 11.48
N ASN A 430 -40.10 -22.03 10.56
CA ASN A 430 -39.66 -23.39 10.87
C ASN A 430 -38.24 -23.41 11.47
N PHE A 431 -38.17 -23.62 12.79
CA PHE A 431 -36.92 -23.71 13.53
C PHE A 431 -36.11 -25.00 13.31
N ARG A 432 -36.68 -26.01 12.63
CA ARG A 432 -36.01 -27.29 12.32
C ARG A 432 -35.19 -27.24 11.04
N LEU A 433 -35.31 -26.17 10.26
CA LEU A 433 -34.52 -26.01 9.05
C LEU A 433 -33.06 -25.78 9.40
N THR A 434 -32.18 -26.44 8.66
CA THR A 434 -30.74 -26.27 8.75
C THR A 434 -30.19 -25.44 7.59
N ASP A 435 -29.07 -24.76 7.84
CA ASP A 435 -28.24 -24.15 6.81
C ASP A 435 -27.45 -25.21 6.01
N ASN A 436 -26.60 -24.77 5.07
CA ASN A 436 -25.79 -25.68 4.25
C ASN A 436 -24.76 -26.50 5.06
N ASP A 437 -24.42 -26.05 6.28
CA ASP A 437 -23.51 -26.74 7.19
C ASP A 437 -24.26 -27.62 8.21
N ASN A 438 -25.53 -27.93 7.95
CA ASN A 438 -26.44 -28.65 8.85
C ASN A 438 -26.67 -27.97 10.21
N ARG A 439 -26.44 -26.66 10.32
CA ARG A 439 -26.65 -25.92 11.56
C ARG A 439 -28.07 -25.41 11.67
N LEU A 440 -28.72 -25.70 12.79
CA LEU A 440 -29.98 -25.08 13.22
C LEU A 440 -29.77 -23.63 13.67
N ALA A 441 -30.85 -22.85 13.75
CA ALA A 441 -30.83 -21.51 14.37
C ALA A 441 -30.25 -21.54 15.80
N LEU A 442 -30.46 -22.63 16.54
CA LEU A 442 -29.91 -22.84 17.88
C LEU A 442 -28.37 -22.83 17.90
N HIS A 443 -27.71 -23.38 16.87
CA HIS A 443 -26.25 -23.35 16.76
C HIS A 443 -25.74 -21.92 16.61
N HIS A 444 -26.43 -21.09 15.83
CA HIS A 444 -26.06 -19.69 15.62
C HIS A 444 -26.20 -18.88 16.92
N ALA A 445 -27.33 -19.03 17.63
CA ALA A 445 -27.54 -18.38 18.94
C ALA A 445 -26.51 -18.84 19.98
N ALA A 446 -26.23 -20.15 20.05
CA ALA A 446 -25.24 -20.73 20.94
C ALA A 446 -23.81 -20.24 20.64
N SER A 447 -23.43 -20.17 19.36
CA SER A 447 -22.09 -19.71 18.94
C SER A 447 -21.76 -18.28 19.36
N GLN A 448 -22.78 -17.42 19.51
CA GLN A 448 -22.62 -16.03 19.92
C GLN A 448 -22.89 -15.81 21.41
N GLY A 449 -23.30 -16.87 22.15
CA GLY A 449 -23.60 -16.78 23.58
C GLY A 449 -24.92 -16.07 23.92
N HIS A 450 -25.88 -16.01 22.99
CA HIS A 450 -27.14 -15.30 23.18
C HIS A 450 -28.16 -16.13 23.97
N TYR A 451 -28.05 -16.11 25.30
CA TYR A 451 -28.89 -16.89 26.22
C TYR A 451 -30.40 -16.77 25.95
N PRO A 452 -30.99 -15.57 25.76
CA PRO A 452 -32.44 -15.52 25.61
C PRO A 452 -32.92 -16.11 24.28
N CYS A 453 -32.11 -16.04 23.20
CA CYS A 453 -32.41 -16.74 21.95
C CYS A 453 -32.31 -18.26 22.10
N VAL A 454 -31.31 -18.75 22.85
CA VAL A 454 -31.18 -20.18 23.20
C VAL A 454 -32.38 -20.65 24.03
N PHE A 455 -32.78 -19.86 25.04
CA PHE A 455 -33.94 -20.12 25.88
C PHE A 455 -35.21 -20.27 25.05
N THR A 456 -35.52 -19.31 24.18
CA THR A 456 -36.67 -19.38 23.28
C THR A 456 -36.61 -20.62 22.39
N LEU A 457 -35.51 -20.85 21.66
CA LEU A 457 -35.43 -21.94 20.68
C LEU A 457 -35.56 -23.33 21.32
N VAL A 458 -34.94 -23.54 22.48
CA VAL A 458 -35.08 -24.79 23.25
C VAL A 458 -36.48 -24.91 23.84
N GLY A 459 -37.09 -23.80 24.30
CA GLY A 459 -38.48 -23.76 24.76
C GLY A 459 -39.49 -24.18 23.68
N PHE A 460 -39.25 -23.82 22.41
CA PHE A 460 -40.02 -24.27 21.25
C PHE A 460 -39.70 -25.72 20.81
N GLY A 461 -38.71 -26.38 21.43
CA GLY A 461 -38.36 -27.77 21.17
C GLY A 461 -37.29 -27.99 20.10
N SER A 462 -36.38 -27.03 19.90
CA SER A 462 -35.18 -27.25 19.07
C SER A 462 -34.27 -28.31 19.68
N ASP A 463 -33.72 -29.20 18.86
CA ASP A 463 -32.83 -30.27 19.30
C ASP A 463 -31.49 -29.72 19.78
N SER A 464 -31.17 -29.94 21.06
CA SER A 464 -29.94 -29.51 21.72
C SER A 464 -28.72 -30.39 21.39
N ASN A 465 -28.93 -31.57 20.80
CA ASN A 465 -27.88 -32.52 20.42
C ASN A 465 -27.70 -32.64 18.89
N ALA A 466 -28.39 -31.83 18.10
CA ALA A 466 -28.19 -31.78 16.66
C ALA A 466 -26.71 -31.49 16.33
N GLN A 467 -26.16 -32.21 15.36
CA GLN A 467 -24.76 -32.07 14.96
C GLN A 467 -24.64 -31.39 13.60
N ASP A 468 -23.71 -30.44 13.50
CA ASP A 468 -23.34 -29.80 12.24
C ASP A 468 -22.48 -30.72 11.35
N VAL A 469 -22.04 -30.22 10.19
CA VAL A 469 -21.16 -30.98 9.27
C VAL A 469 -19.84 -31.41 9.92
N ASN A 470 -19.35 -30.72 10.95
CA ASN A 470 -18.15 -31.10 11.70
C ASN A 470 -18.45 -32.04 12.88
N GLY A 471 -19.71 -32.33 13.17
CA GLY A 471 -20.13 -33.10 14.34
C GLY A 471 -20.30 -32.25 15.60
N ALA A 472 -20.15 -30.93 15.51
CA ALA A 472 -20.28 -30.03 16.65
C ALA A 472 -21.75 -29.79 16.98
N THR A 473 -22.09 -29.87 18.27
CA THR A 473 -23.44 -29.59 18.78
C THR A 473 -23.55 -28.13 19.24
N PRO A 474 -24.77 -27.59 19.50
CA PRO A 474 -24.94 -26.27 20.10
C PRO A 474 -24.15 -26.11 21.40
N LEU A 475 -24.02 -27.18 22.20
CA LEU A 475 -23.23 -27.18 23.43
C LEU A 475 -21.73 -26.95 23.17
N HIS A 476 -21.16 -27.54 22.11
CA HIS A 476 -19.76 -27.31 21.73
C HIS A 476 -19.52 -25.84 21.38
N LEU A 477 -20.44 -25.24 20.61
CA LEU A 477 -20.32 -23.84 20.19
C LEU A 477 -20.55 -22.88 21.35
N ALA A 478 -21.52 -23.16 22.24
CA ALA A 478 -21.76 -22.38 23.45
C ALA A 478 -20.57 -22.43 24.41
N ALA A 479 -19.90 -23.59 24.52
CA ALA A 479 -18.71 -23.75 25.34
C ALA A 479 -17.54 -22.88 24.84
N ALA A 480 -17.33 -22.79 23.53
CA ALA A 480 -16.28 -21.95 22.95
C ALA A 480 -16.59 -20.44 22.98
N ALA A 481 -17.87 -20.04 23.11
CA ALA A 481 -18.28 -18.64 23.06
C ALA A 481 -17.79 -17.86 24.30
N SER A 482 -16.61 -17.25 24.21
CA SER A 482 -16.11 -16.25 25.16
C SER A 482 -16.21 -14.87 24.54
N ASN A 483 -17.12 -14.04 25.04
CA ASN A 483 -17.20 -12.63 24.64
C ASN A 483 -16.43 -11.79 25.67
N PRO A 484 -15.27 -11.20 25.32
CA PRO A 484 -14.46 -10.42 26.27
C PRO A 484 -15.14 -9.14 26.76
N PHE A 485 -16.14 -8.67 26.01
CA PHE A 485 -16.87 -7.43 26.26
C PHE A 485 -18.16 -7.63 27.05
N ASP A 486 -18.56 -8.88 27.32
CA ASP A 486 -19.80 -9.16 28.02
C ASP A 486 -19.51 -9.25 29.53
N SER A 487 -19.83 -8.17 30.26
CA SER A 487 -19.77 -8.18 31.74
C SER A 487 -20.85 -9.06 32.37
N CYS A 488 -21.77 -9.59 31.55
CA CYS A 488 -22.88 -10.40 31.96
C CYS A 488 -22.57 -11.89 31.67
N ALA A 489 -22.77 -12.75 32.67
CA ALA A 489 -22.52 -14.20 32.63
C ALA A 489 -23.46 -14.99 31.67
N GLN A 490 -23.75 -14.47 30.47
CA GLN A 490 -24.77 -15.03 29.56
C GLN A 490 -24.28 -16.27 28.80
N SER A 491 -23.02 -16.32 28.33
CA SER A 491 -22.47 -17.51 27.66
C SER A 491 -22.47 -18.74 28.59
N TYR A 492 -22.11 -18.54 29.87
CA TYR A 492 -22.19 -19.58 30.90
C TYR A 492 -23.63 -20.07 31.11
N ARG A 493 -24.62 -19.16 31.13
CA ARG A 493 -26.04 -19.51 31.23
C ARG A 493 -26.51 -20.33 30.04
N CYS A 494 -26.00 -20.08 28.84
CA CYS A 494 -26.30 -20.93 27.67
C CYS A 494 -25.88 -22.38 27.90
N VAL A 495 -24.64 -22.59 28.37
CA VAL A 495 -24.10 -23.93 28.65
C VAL A 495 -24.91 -24.62 29.75
N GLN A 496 -25.18 -23.94 30.86
CA GLN A 496 -25.99 -24.51 31.95
C GLN A 496 -27.40 -24.87 31.50
N TYR A 497 -28.04 -23.99 30.74
CA TYR A 497 -29.40 -24.19 30.28
C TYR A 497 -29.48 -25.35 29.29
N LEU A 498 -28.55 -25.45 28.35
CA LEU A 498 -28.45 -26.59 27.44
C LEU A 498 -28.26 -27.91 28.21
N LEU A 499 -27.38 -27.94 29.22
CA LEU A 499 -27.16 -29.12 30.07
C LEU A 499 -28.41 -29.51 30.86
N GLN A 500 -29.15 -28.54 31.41
CA GLN A 500 -30.43 -28.79 32.09
C GLN A 500 -31.50 -29.35 31.13
N HIS A 501 -31.42 -28.99 29.84
CA HIS A 501 -32.37 -29.38 28.80
C HIS A 501 -31.80 -30.45 27.84
N ARG A 502 -31.31 -31.55 28.42
CA ARG A 502 -30.93 -32.81 27.74
C ARG A 502 -29.77 -32.72 26.73
N ALA A 503 -28.91 -31.70 26.78
CA ALA A 503 -27.68 -31.72 25.99
C ALA A 503 -26.66 -32.71 26.58
N ASP A 504 -26.09 -33.60 25.76
CA ASP A 504 -25.07 -34.57 26.20
C ASP A 504 -23.64 -33.99 26.05
N PRO A 505 -22.89 -33.79 27.16
CA PRO A 505 -21.53 -33.26 27.11
C PRO A 505 -20.49 -34.24 26.55
N ARG A 506 -20.83 -35.53 26.39
CA ARG A 506 -19.93 -36.59 25.93
C ARG A 506 -19.89 -36.74 24.41
N LEU A 507 -20.84 -36.15 23.70
CA LEU A 507 -20.82 -36.16 22.23
C LEU A 507 -19.52 -35.54 21.74
N CYS A 508 -18.94 -36.16 20.73
CA CYS A 508 -17.71 -35.72 20.09
C CYS A 508 -17.97 -35.21 18.68
N ASP A 509 -17.16 -34.24 18.27
CA ASP A 509 -17.05 -33.84 16.87
C ASP A 509 -16.32 -34.91 16.05
N LYS A 510 -16.20 -34.70 14.73
CA LYS A 510 -15.47 -35.62 13.83
C LYS A 510 -13.98 -35.76 14.14
N ARG A 511 -13.40 -34.86 14.95
CA ARG A 511 -12.01 -34.88 15.40
C ARG A 511 -11.85 -35.58 16.76
N GLY A 512 -12.95 -36.02 17.38
CA GLY A 512 -12.99 -36.60 18.71
C GLY A 512 -13.06 -35.57 19.85
N PHE A 513 -13.24 -34.29 19.55
CA PHE A 513 -13.30 -33.22 20.54
C PHE A 513 -14.69 -33.14 21.17
N THR A 514 -14.69 -33.09 22.51
CA THR A 514 -15.89 -32.86 23.32
C THR A 514 -16.10 -31.36 23.61
N ALA A 515 -17.24 -31.01 24.20
CA ALA A 515 -17.53 -29.63 24.62
C ALA A 515 -16.47 -29.05 25.58
N ILE A 516 -15.77 -29.90 26.35
CA ILE A 516 -14.64 -29.51 27.21
C ILE A 516 -13.48 -28.96 26.38
N HIS A 517 -13.15 -29.59 25.25
CA HIS A 517 -12.06 -29.12 24.37
C HIS A 517 -12.38 -27.73 23.81
N TYR A 518 -13.64 -27.49 23.44
CA TYR A 518 -14.13 -26.20 22.97
C TYR A 518 -14.13 -25.13 24.08
N ALA A 519 -14.56 -25.48 25.30
CA ALA A 519 -14.50 -24.58 26.45
C ALA A 519 -13.06 -24.12 26.75
N VAL A 520 -12.12 -25.05 26.68
CA VAL A 520 -10.71 -24.79 26.91
C VAL A 520 -10.10 -23.96 25.79
N ALA A 521 -10.38 -24.27 24.53
CA ALA A 521 -9.92 -23.47 23.39
C ALA A 521 -10.49 -22.04 23.40
N GLY A 522 -11.73 -21.86 23.86
CA GLY A 522 -12.38 -20.56 24.00
C GLY A 522 -11.97 -19.79 25.27
N GLY A 523 -11.29 -20.41 26.23
CA GLY A 523 -10.93 -19.76 27.49
C GLY A 523 -12.11 -19.53 28.44
N ASN A 524 -13.22 -20.26 28.30
CA ASN A 524 -14.43 -20.08 29.12
C ASN A 524 -14.36 -20.94 30.40
N GLN A 525 -13.73 -20.41 31.45
CA GLN A 525 -13.59 -21.10 32.73
C GLN A 525 -14.94 -21.53 33.36
N PRO A 526 -15.96 -20.65 33.49
CA PRO A 526 -17.24 -21.06 34.09
C PRO A 526 -17.97 -22.15 33.31
N ALA A 527 -17.87 -22.16 31.97
CA ALA A 527 -18.43 -23.23 31.16
C ALA A 527 -17.70 -24.56 31.41
N LEU A 528 -16.37 -24.54 31.56
CA LEU A 528 -15.60 -25.73 31.90
C LEU A 528 -16.02 -26.31 33.25
N GLU A 529 -16.15 -25.49 34.28
CA GLU A 529 -16.61 -25.93 35.61
C GLU A 529 -18.00 -26.57 35.53
N ALA A 530 -18.94 -25.93 34.81
CA ALA A 530 -20.29 -26.48 34.60
C ALA A 530 -20.26 -27.84 33.86
N LEU A 531 -19.41 -27.99 32.84
CA LEU A 531 -19.24 -29.24 32.10
C LEU A 531 -18.61 -30.35 32.96
N LEU A 532 -17.63 -30.02 33.81
CA LEU A 532 -17.01 -30.97 34.74
C LEU A 532 -18.00 -31.42 35.83
N HIS A 533 -18.85 -30.52 36.33
CA HIS A 533 -19.93 -30.87 37.26
C HIS A 533 -20.99 -31.76 36.60
N ALA A 534 -21.39 -31.48 35.36
CA ALA A 534 -22.34 -32.32 34.63
C ALA A 534 -21.78 -33.72 34.29
N SER A 535 -20.48 -33.80 34.02
CA SER A 535 -19.80 -35.07 33.71
C SER A 535 -19.59 -35.95 34.94
N SER A 536 -19.51 -35.37 36.15
CA SER A 536 -19.37 -36.12 37.40
C SER A 536 -20.69 -36.62 37.99
N THR A 537 -21.83 -36.05 37.59
CA THR A 537 -23.17 -36.40 38.09
C THR A 537 -23.87 -37.50 37.27
N THR A 538 -23.42 -37.77 36.04
CA THR A 538 -24.02 -38.76 35.14
C THR A 538 -23.47 -40.18 35.30
N SER A 539 -22.40 -40.38 36.08
CA SER A 539 -21.79 -41.69 36.37
C SER A 539 -22.50 -42.51 37.46
N THR A 540 -23.57 -42.00 38.09
CA THR A 540 -24.28 -42.67 39.20
C THR A 540 -25.69 -43.18 38.87
N THR A 541 -26.15 -43.14 37.61
CA THR A 541 -27.54 -43.48 37.26
C THR A 541 -27.73 -44.52 36.15
N SER A 542 -26.84 -45.51 36.04
CA SER A 542 -27.06 -46.69 35.18
C SER A 542 -26.74 -48.01 35.88
N THR A 543 -27.48 -48.36 36.94
CA THR A 543 -27.58 -49.75 37.42
C THR A 543 -28.99 -50.05 37.94
N THR A 544 -29.86 -50.59 37.09
CA THR A 544 -30.98 -51.42 37.54
C THR A 544 -30.62 -52.90 37.37
N THR A 545 -30.74 -53.60 38.51
CA THR A 545 -30.94 -55.05 38.73
C THR A 545 -29.81 -56.04 38.44
N SER A 546 -29.06 -56.41 39.50
CA SER A 546 -29.10 -57.76 40.09
C SER A 546 -28.21 -57.87 41.35
N SER A 547 -28.75 -58.56 42.36
CA SER A 547 -28.29 -58.86 43.72
C SER A 547 -26.92 -59.56 43.87
N SER A 548 -26.10 -59.19 44.88
CA SER A 548 -26.02 -59.85 46.21
C SER A 548 -24.68 -59.59 46.95
N THR A 549 -24.81 -59.18 48.22
CA THR A 549 -23.94 -59.37 49.39
C THR A 549 -22.49 -58.85 49.43
N GLY A 550 -22.21 -57.95 50.41
CA GLY A 550 -20.98 -58.02 51.22
C GLY A 550 -20.14 -56.73 51.38
N ASN A 551 -20.32 -56.06 52.52
CA ASN A 551 -19.38 -55.20 53.28
C ASN A 551 -18.91 -53.80 52.79
N ALA A 552 -19.05 -52.87 53.76
CA ALA A 552 -18.71 -51.46 53.91
C ALA A 552 -17.21 -51.05 53.68
N PRO A 553 -16.79 -49.78 53.92
CA PRO A 553 -16.90 -48.64 53.00
C PRO A 553 -15.55 -47.91 52.77
N ALA A 554 -15.58 -46.92 51.86
CA ALA A 554 -14.62 -45.81 51.72
C ALA A 554 -13.18 -46.13 51.27
N SER A 555 -12.93 -45.92 49.97
CA SER A 555 -11.65 -45.41 49.47
C SER A 555 -11.89 -44.53 48.25
N HIS A 556 -11.24 -43.37 48.24
CA HIS A 556 -11.18 -42.38 47.18
C HIS A 556 -11.37 -42.97 45.77
N GLY A 557 -12.45 -42.55 45.10
CA GLY A 557 -12.69 -42.87 43.69
C GLY A 557 -11.61 -42.26 42.83
N SER A 558 -10.68 -43.10 42.38
CA SER A 558 -9.74 -42.79 41.31
C SER A 558 -10.52 -42.58 40.02
N PHE A 559 -10.46 -41.36 39.48
CA PHE A 559 -10.83 -41.09 38.08
C PHE A 559 -9.85 -41.86 37.18
N SER A 560 -10.28 -42.99 36.65
CA SER A 560 -9.63 -43.64 35.52
C SER A 560 -10.28 -43.13 34.24
N PHE A 561 -9.51 -42.41 33.40
CA PHE A 561 -9.76 -42.42 31.96
C PHE A 561 -9.52 -43.87 31.51
N GLU A 562 -10.52 -44.74 31.65
CA GLU A 562 -10.47 -46.04 31.00
C GLU A 562 -10.35 -45.78 29.50
N GLN A 563 -9.33 -46.39 28.95
CA GLN A 563 -8.77 -46.18 27.63
C GLN A 563 -9.72 -46.83 26.61
N GLU A 564 -10.89 -46.24 26.39
CA GLU A 564 -11.77 -46.61 25.28
C GLU A 564 -11.19 -46.05 23.96
N ALA A 565 -11.24 -46.88 22.92
CA ALA A 565 -10.37 -46.87 21.73
C ALA A 565 -10.59 -45.72 20.71
N SER A 566 -10.93 -44.51 21.15
CA SER A 566 -11.14 -43.34 20.28
C SER A 566 -10.87 -42.00 20.98
N SER A 567 -9.90 -41.91 21.89
CA SER A 567 -9.52 -40.62 22.47
C SER A 567 -8.81 -39.74 21.43
N PRO A 568 -9.15 -38.44 21.32
CA PRO A 568 -8.43 -37.53 20.44
C PRO A 568 -6.99 -37.41 20.95
N ALA A 569 -6.02 -37.46 20.03
CA ALA A 569 -4.61 -37.33 20.40
C ALA A 569 -4.26 -35.96 21.00
N LEU A 570 -5.04 -34.92 20.67
CA LEU A 570 -4.92 -33.60 21.26
C LEU A 570 -5.81 -33.48 22.51
N THR A 571 -5.19 -33.53 23.69
CA THR A 571 -5.93 -33.42 24.97
C THR A 571 -6.27 -31.97 25.33
N PRO A 572 -7.25 -31.72 26.23
CA PRO A 572 -7.57 -30.37 26.69
C PRO A 572 -6.38 -29.64 27.33
N VAL A 573 -5.46 -30.37 27.96
CA VAL A 573 -4.22 -29.80 28.55
C VAL A 573 -3.32 -29.20 27.47
N HIS A 574 -3.20 -29.85 26.30
CA HIS A 574 -2.44 -29.30 25.17
C HIS A 574 -3.06 -27.98 24.67
N LEU A 575 -4.39 -27.94 24.54
CA LEU A 575 -5.11 -26.73 24.11
C LEU A 575 -4.96 -25.59 25.14
N ALA A 576 -5.12 -25.89 26.43
CA ALA A 576 -4.93 -24.90 27.50
C ALA A 576 -3.51 -24.32 27.48
N ALA A 577 -2.50 -25.19 27.33
CA ALA A 577 -1.10 -24.81 27.26
C ALA A 577 -0.76 -24.00 25.99
N TYR A 578 -1.40 -24.31 24.84
CA TYR A 578 -1.20 -23.57 23.59
C TYR A 578 -1.84 -22.17 23.61
N HIS A 579 -3.06 -22.05 24.15
CA HIS A 579 -3.77 -20.76 24.22
C HIS A 579 -3.37 -19.91 25.43
N GLY A 580 -2.71 -20.50 26.44
CA GLY A 580 -2.17 -19.77 27.59
C GLY A 580 -3.16 -19.56 28.73
N HIS A 581 -4.19 -20.40 28.83
CA HIS A 581 -5.21 -20.27 29.86
C HIS A 581 -4.76 -20.87 31.20
N SER A 582 -4.02 -20.10 32.01
CA SER A 582 -3.43 -20.56 33.28
C SER A 582 -4.46 -21.05 34.30
N GLU A 583 -5.58 -20.34 34.46
CA GLU A 583 -6.61 -20.71 35.43
C GLU A 583 -7.35 -21.99 35.04
N ILE A 584 -7.64 -22.15 33.75
CA ILE A 584 -8.18 -23.40 33.19
C ILE A 584 -7.19 -24.55 33.37
N LEU A 585 -5.91 -24.30 33.12
CA LEU A 585 -4.87 -25.30 33.27
C LEU A 585 -4.76 -25.77 34.73
N LYS A 586 -4.90 -24.88 35.73
CA LYS A 586 -4.95 -25.26 37.16
C LYS A 586 -6.09 -26.21 37.47
N LEU A 587 -7.25 -26.04 36.85
CA LEU A 587 -8.41 -26.92 37.02
C LEU A 587 -8.22 -28.29 36.34
N LEU A 588 -7.52 -28.33 35.21
CA LEU A 588 -7.30 -29.54 34.43
C LEU A 588 -6.17 -30.43 34.97
N LEU A 589 -5.05 -29.85 35.42
CA LEU A 589 -3.86 -30.62 35.83
C LEU A 589 -4.12 -31.70 36.89
N PRO A 590 -4.98 -31.50 37.91
CA PRO A 590 -5.34 -32.55 38.86
C PRO A 590 -6.01 -33.78 38.23
N LEU A 591 -6.64 -33.63 37.07
CA LEU A 591 -7.32 -34.70 36.33
C LEU A 591 -6.36 -35.52 35.45
N PHE A 592 -5.13 -35.03 35.22
CA PHE A 592 -4.13 -35.67 34.37
C PHE A 592 -2.86 -35.99 35.17
N PRO A 593 -2.73 -37.22 35.72
CA PRO A 593 -1.58 -37.59 36.55
C PRO A 593 -0.24 -37.66 35.78
N ASN A 594 -0.29 -37.77 34.45
CA ASN A 594 0.90 -37.65 33.59
C ASN A 594 0.80 -36.38 32.74
N THR A 595 1.75 -35.46 32.92
CA THR A 595 1.82 -34.18 32.19
C THR A 595 2.64 -34.24 30.90
N ASN A 596 3.35 -35.35 30.66
CA ASN A 596 4.23 -35.55 29.49
C ASN A 596 3.53 -36.30 28.34
N ILE A 597 2.21 -36.14 28.22
CA ILE A 597 1.41 -36.70 27.12
C ILE A 597 1.87 -36.05 25.82
N LYS A 598 1.90 -36.81 24.73
CA LYS A 598 2.28 -36.32 23.41
C LYS A 598 1.07 -36.28 22.48
N GLU A 599 0.87 -35.16 21.80
CA GLU A 599 -0.12 -35.07 20.70
C GLU A 599 0.33 -35.84 19.45
N ASP A 600 -0.46 -35.85 18.38
CA ASP A 600 -0.15 -36.53 17.10
C ASP A 600 1.20 -36.11 16.49
N SER A 601 1.60 -34.84 16.69
CA SER A 601 2.90 -34.33 16.24
C SER A 601 4.06 -34.71 17.18
N GLY A 602 3.75 -35.37 18.29
CA GLY A 602 4.67 -35.81 19.32
C GLY A 602 5.04 -34.74 20.36
N LYS A 603 4.43 -33.56 20.31
CA LYS A 603 4.71 -32.44 21.23
C LYS A 603 3.98 -32.62 22.55
N THR A 604 4.63 -32.17 23.62
CA THR A 604 4.04 -32.11 24.96
C THR A 604 3.31 -30.77 25.19
N PRO A 605 2.43 -30.67 26.20
CA PRO A 605 1.85 -29.38 26.59
C PRO A 605 2.93 -28.34 26.92
N LEU A 606 4.05 -28.77 27.52
CA LEU A 606 5.19 -27.91 27.83
C LEU A 606 5.86 -27.37 26.56
N ASP A 607 5.98 -28.17 25.50
CA ASP A 607 6.49 -27.72 24.20
C ASP A 607 5.62 -26.61 23.59
N LEU A 608 4.29 -26.80 23.65
CA LEU A 608 3.32 -25.84 23.10
C LEU A 608 3.31 -24.52 23.89
N ALA A 609 3.31 -24.59 25.23
CA ALA A 609 3.41 -23.40 26.08
C ALA A 609 4.74 -22.66 25.88
N SER A 610 5.84 -23.40 25.73
CA SER A 610 7.18 -22.83 25.49
C SER A 610 7.31 -22.19 24.12
N TYR A 611 6.67 -22.75 23.10
CA TYR A 611 6.63 -22.16 21.76
C TYR A 611 5.78 -20.88 21.69
N LYS A 612 4.74 -20.76 22.52
CA LYS A 612 3.85 -19.60 22.57
C LYS A 612 4.24 -18.54 23.61
N GLY A 613 5.13 -18.88 24.53
CA GLY A 613 5.67 -17.92 25.52
C GLY A 613 4.79 -17.76 26.77
N HIS A 614 4.01 -18.76 27.13
CA HIS A 614 3.07 -18.67 28.25
C HIS A 614 3.75 -19.01 29.58
N LYS A 615 4.48 -18.03 30.16
CA LYS A 615 5.27 -18.17 31.39
C LYS A 615 4.52 -18.86 32.53
N GLN A 616 3.31 -18.38 32.87
CA GLN A 616 2.50 -18.91 33.97
C GLN A 616 2.06 -20.36 33.73
N CYS A 617 1.79 -20.73 32.48
CA CYS A 617 1.46 -22.11 32.14
C CYS A 617 2.68 -23.03 32.29
N ILE A 618 3.88 -22.55 31.93
CA ILE A 618 5.14 -23.28 32.11
C ILE A 618 5.42 -23.50 33.60
N GLU A 619 5.30 -22.47 34.44
CA GLU A 619 5.48 -22.59 35.90
C GLU A 619 4.55 -23.65 36.50
N LEU A 620 3.27 -23.66 36.10
CA LEU A 620 2.29 -24.65 36.54
C LEU A 620 2.64 -26.05 36.05
N LEU A 621 2.99 -26.22 34.77
CA LEU A 621 3.36 -27.52 34.21
C LEU A 621 4.61 -28.11 34.89
N LEU A 622 5.63 -27.29 35.13
CA LEU A 622 6.85 -27.70 35.85
C LEU A 622 6.54 -28.12 37.29
N ARG A 623 5.66 -27.39 37.99
CA ARG A 623 5.22 -27.75 39.35
C ARG A 623 4.51 -29.10 39.41
N PHE A 624 3.81 -29.48 38.33
CA PHE A 624 3.17 -30.79 38.17
C PHE A 624 4.07 -31.81 37.43
N SER A 625 5.39 -31.74 37.64
CA SER A 625 6.39 -32.73 37.19
C SER A 625 6.51 -32.89 35.66
N ALA A 626 6.26 -31.84 34.87
CA ALA A 626 6.56 -31.85 33.44
C ALA A 626 8.08 -31.83 33.19
N LEU A 627 8.57 -32.66 32.27
CA LEU A 627 10.00 -32.85 32.02
C LEU A 627 10.49 -32.00 30.85
N VAL A 628 11.53 -31.18 31.09
CA VAL A 628 12.16 -30.32 30.07
C VAL A 628 13.03 -31.10 29.07
N SER A 629 13.38 -32.35 29.38
CA SER A 629 14.24 -33.19 28.55
C SER A 629 13.50 -33.95 27.45
N VAL A 630 12.16 -33.96 27.46
CA VAL A 630 11.35 -34.72 26.50
C VAL A 630 11.47 -34.08 25.12
N GLN A 631 11.80 -34.90 24.12
CA GLN A 631 11.81 -34.50 22.72
C GLN A 631 10.50 -34.85 22.03
N ASP A 632 10.04 -33.97 21.15
CA ASP A 632 8.92 -34.28 20.27
C ASP A 632 9.27 -35.40 19.28
N SER A 633 8.26 -36.12 18.81
CA SER A 633 8.46 -37.30 17.95
C SER A 633 8.93 -36.94 16.55
N VAL A 634 8.51 -35.78 16.02
CA VAL A 634 8.76 -35.37 14.63
C VAL A 634 10.04 -34.55 14.49
N THR A 635 10.18 -33.46 15.25
CA THR A 635 11.31 -32.52 15.10
C THR A 635 12.48 -32.79 16.04
N LYS A 636 12.34 -33.72 16.99
CA LYS A 636 13.30 -34.01 18.07
C LYS A 636 13.73 -32.79 18.90
N ARG A 637 12.90 -31.75 18.91
CA ARG A 637 13.05 -30.53 19.71
C ARG A 637 12.57 -30.76 21.14
N THR A 638 13.24 -30.10 22.07
CA THR A 638 12.82 -29.99 23.48
C THR A 638 12.09 -28.66 23.71
N PRO A 639 11.43 -28.46 24.87
CA PRO A 639 10.84 -27.17 25.23
C PRO A 639 11.83 -26.01 25.15
N VAL A 640 13.10 -26.25 25.47
CA VAL A 640 14.21 -25.29 25.36
C VAL A 640 14.42 -24.86 23.90
N HIS A 641 14.38 -25.80 22.94
CA HIS A 641 14.45 -25.47 21.52
C HIS A 641 13.26 -24.63 21.07
N CYS A 642 12.05 -24.94 21.58
CA CYS A 642 10.82 -24.22 21.27
C CYS A 642 10.87 -22.77 21.79
N ALA A 643 11.24 -22.57 23.06
CA ALA A 643 11.37 -21.23 23.66
C ALA A 643 12.48 -20.40 23.00
N ALA A 644 13.64 -21.01 22.72
CA ALA A 644 14.77 -20.35 22.06
C ALA A 644 14.44 -19.94 20.62
N ALA A 645 13.74 -20.81 19.87
CA ALA A 645 13.30 -20.51 18.52
C ALA A 645 12.23 -19.39 18.48
N ALA A 646 11.28 -19.39 19.42
CA ALA A 646 10.22 -18.39 19.49
C ALA A 646 10.68 -17.04 20.11
N GLY A 647 11.81 -17.03 20.81
CA GLY A 647 12.40 -15.80 21.37
C GLY A 647 11.90 -15.43 22.77
N HIS A 648 11.34 -16.39 23.51
CA HIS A 648 10.78 -16.14 24.84
C HIS A 648 11.86 -16.29 25.93
N SER A 649 12.60 -15.21 26.20
CA SER A 649 13.74 -15.19 27.15
C SER A 649 13.34 -15.57 28.58
N ASP A 650 12.23 -15.03 29.09
CA ASP A 650 11.72 -15.36 30.44
C ASP A 650 11.30 -16.83 30.58
N CYS A 651 10.63 -17.37 29.56
CA CYS A 651 10.22 -18.78 29.54
C CYS A 651 11.44 -19.69 29.47
N LEU A 652 12.44 -19.30 28.65
CA LEU A 652 13.69 -20.02 28.53
C LEU A 652 14.48 -20.02 29.84
N ALA A 653 14.54 -18.89 30.54
CA ALA A 653 15.18 -18.78 31.85
C ALA A 653 14.55 -19.76 32.86
N LEU A 654 13.22 -19.76 32.97
CA LEU A 654 12.50 -20.68 33.85
C LEU A 654 12.75 -22.16 33.51
N LEU A 655 12.77 -22.49 32.22
CA LEU A 655 13.08 -23.86 31.78
C LEU A 655 14.50 -24.26 32.18
N LEU A 656 15.50 -23.39 31.97
CA LEU A 656 16.90 -23.65 32.29
C LEU A 656 17.18 -23.69 33.81
N GLU A 657 16.42 -22.96 34.62
CA GLU A 657 16.51 -23.01 36.09
C GLU A 657 15.94 -24.31 36.67
N ASN A 658 14.96 -24.91 35.99
CA ASN A 658 14.25 -26.13 36.43
C ASN A 658 14.67 -27.39 35.65
N THR A 659 15.84 -27.39 35.00
CA THR A 659 16.37 -28.59 34.31
C THR A 659 17.29 -29.42 35.20
N ASP A 660 16.99 -30.70 35.36
CA ASP A 660 17.85 -31.66 36.06
C ASP A 660 19.10 -32.09 35.24
N ASP A 661 19.01 -32.02 33.90
CA ASP A 661 20.10 -32.40 32.98
C ASP A 661 20.72 -31.16 32.28
N PRO A 662 21.95 -30.74 32.65
CA PRO A 662 22.60 -29.59 32.02
C PRO A 662 22.98 -29.82 30.55
N ARG A 663 22.94 -31.07 30.05
CA ARG A 663 23.23 -31.39 28.64
C ARG A 663 22.08 -31.06 27.70
N VAL A 664 20.89 -30.75 28.23
CA VAL A 664 19.70 -30.42 27.43
C VAL A 664 19.93 -29.24 26.47
N VAL A 665 20.78 -28.28 26.87
CA VAL A 665 21.12 -27.07 26.10
C VAL A 665 21.82 -27.41 24.77
N ASN A 666 22.61 -28.49 24.76
CA ASN A 666 23.41 -28.94 23.62
C ASN A 666 22.79 -30.15 22.91
N ARG A 667 21.53 -30.51 23.21
CA ARG A 667 20.84 -31.56 22.44
C ARG A 667 20.54 -31.09 21.03
N TYR A 668 20.52 -32.06 20.12
CA TYR A 668 20.23 -31.84 18.71
C TYR A 668 18.76 -32.05 18.39
N ASP A 669 18.21 -31.16 17.57
CA ASP A 669 16.98 -31.42 16.83
C ASP A 669 17.22 -32.37 15.64
N ALA A 670 16.17 -32.71 14.89
CA ALA A 670 16.26 -33.64 13.75
C ALA A 670 17.23 -33.16 12.63
N LYS A 671 17.59 -31.87 12.59
CA LYS A 671 18.55 -31.30 11.64
C LYS A 671 19.94 -31.05 12.26
N GLN A 672 20.20 -31.66 13.42
CA GLN A 672 21.42 -31.44 14.21
C GLN A 672 21.61 -29.98 14.63
N ARG A 673 20.53 -29.23 14.87
CA ARG A 673 20.65 -27.85 15.39
C ARG A 673 20.47 -27.84 16.90
N THR A 674 21.29 -27.05 17.57
CA THR A 674 21.15 -26.76 19.00
C THR A 674 20.13 -25.64 19.24
N ALA A 675 19.65 -25.51 20.49
CA ALA A 675 18.79 -24.40 20.88
C ALA A 675 19.44 -23.03 20.62
N LEU A 676 20.76 -22.92 20.82
CA LEU A 676 21.53 -21.71 20.49
C LEU A 676 21.50 -21.40 18.99
N THR A 677 21.67 -22.42 18.14
CA THR A 677 21.62 -22.26 16.68
C THR A 677 20.24 -21.75 16.24
N LEU A 678 19.17 -22.22 16.86
CA LEU A 678 17.81 -21.76 16.56
C LEU A 678 17.55 -20.33 17.05
N ALA A 679 18.00 -19.97 18.26
CA ALA A 679 17.87 -18.60 18.77
C ALA A 679 18.60 -17.60 17.87
N VAL A 680 19.81 -17.94 17.44
CA VAL A 680 20.61 -17.09 16.54
C VAL A 680 20.01 -17.04 15.14
N ALA A 681 19.50 -18.16 14.62
CA ALA A 681 18.84 -18.19 13.32
C ALA A 681 17.57 -17.32 13.26
N ASN A 682 16.83 -17.19 14.37
CA ASN A 682 15.65 -16.35 14.43
C ASN A 682 15.95 -14.93 14.96
N SER A 683 17.22 -14.56 15.13
CA SER A 683 17.68 -13.24 15.60
C SER A 683 17.19 -12.87 17.01
N ASN A 684 17.25 -13.81 17.96
CA ASN A 684 16.85 -13.62 19.36
C ASN A 684 18.08 -13.45 20.28
N PRO A 685 18.60 -12.21 20.49
CA PRO A 685 19.85 -11.98 21.23
C PRO A 685 19.75 -12.32 22.72
N GLU A 686 18.64 -12.01 23.38
CA GLU A 686 18.45 -12.29 24.80
C GLU A 686 18.46 -13.79 25.10
N CYS A 687 17.79 -14.58 24.24
CA CYS A 687 17.81 -16.05 24.36
C CYS A 687 19.21 -16.60 24.12
N ALA A 688 19.96 -16.07 23.16
CA ALA A 688 21.35 -16.47 22.92
C ALA A 688 22.26 -16.14 24.11
N ILE A 689 22.11 -14.96 24.73
CA ILE A 689 22.84 -14.56 25.95
C ILE A 689 22.56 -15.55 27.08
N LEU A 690 21.29 -15.88 27.33
CA LEU A 690 20.89 -16.80 28.39
C LEU A 690 21.46 -18.21 28.16
N LEU A 691 21.39 -18.73 26.92
CA LEU A 691 21.94 -20.03 26.58
C LEU A 691 23.46 -20.07 26.78
N LEU A 692 24.18 -19.03 26.37
CA LEU A 692 25.64 -18.94 26.54
C LEU A 692 26.03 -18.79 28.02
N LYS A 693 25.25 -18.08 28.82
CA LYS A 693 25.41 -18.03 30.29
C LYS A 693 25.30 -19.43 30.92
N HIS A 694 24.42 -20.28 30.38
CA HIS A 694 24.24 -21.68 30.78
C HIS A 694 25.16 -22.67 30.03
N LYS A 695 26.33 -22.20 29.53
CA LYS A 695 27.37 -23.03 28.90
C LYS A 695 26.92 -23.76 27.62
N ALA A 696 26.07 -23.15 26.81
CA ALA A 696 25.81 -23.62 25.44
C ALA A 696 27.10 -23.59 24.59
N ASP A 697 27.35 -24.64 23.83
CA ASP A 697 28.49 -24.70 22.91
C ASP A 697 28.17 -23.96 21.60
N CYS A 698 29.01 -22.97 21.27
CA CYS A 698 28.86 -22.10 20.10
C CYS A 698 29.49 -22.69 18.82
N ASN A 699 30.14 -23.84 18.90
CA ASN A 699 30.87 -24.47 17.78
C ASN A 699 30.20 -25.73 17.24
N LEU A 700 29.08 -26.17 17.82
CA LEU A 700 28.34 -27.33 17.34
C LEU A 700 27.68 -27.04 15.97
N PRO A 701 28.00 -27.83 14.93
CA PRO A 701 27.49 -27.62 13.58
C PRO A 701 26.09 -28.23 13.38
N ASP A 702 25.33 -27.65 12.44
CA ASP A 702 24.15 -28.30 11.86
C ASP A 702 24.52 -29.33 10.76
N ILE A 703 23.51 -29.97 10.16
CA ILE A 703 23.69 -30.97 9.08
C ILE A 703 24.51 -30.46 7.88
N ASN A 704 24.54 -29.15 7.64
CA ASN A 704 25.31 -28.51 6.55
C ASN A 704 26.66 -27.97 7.04
N LYS A 705 27.10 -28.37 8.24
CA LYS A 705 28.28 -27.84 8.94
C LYS A 705 28.17 -26.37 9.34
N HIS A 706 26.98 -25.77 9.35
CA HIS A 706 26.82 -24.39 9.79
C HIS A 706 26.82 -24.31 11.32
N THR A 707 27.79 -23.58 11.87
CA THR A 707 27.78 -23.19 13.28
C THR A 707 26.80 -22.03 13.52
N PRO A 708 26.42 -21.74 14.79
CA PRO A 708 25.67 -20.53 15.13
C PRO A 708 26.21 -19.25 14.48
N LEU A 709 27.53 -19.14 14.32
CA LEU A 709 28.18 -17.99 13.68
C LEU A 709 27.77 -17.81 12.21
N PHE A 710 27.63 -18.89 11.44
CA PHE A 710 27.11 -18.83 10.06
C PHE A 710 25.71 -18.24 10.01
N ARG A 711 24.83 -18.66 10.92
CA ARG A 711 23.44 -18.18 10.98
C ARG A 711 23.35 -16.72 11.42
N ALA A 712 24.20 -16.31 12.37
CA ALA A 712 24.27 -14.91 12.82
C ALA A 712 24.59 -13.96 11.66
N VAL A 713 25.56 -14.32 10.82
CA VAL A 713 25.99 -13.49 9.69
C VAL A 713 24.89 -13.30 8.64
N VAL A 714 24.12 -14.36 8.34
CA VAL A 714 23.08 -14.31 7.30
C VAL A 714 21.87 -13.50 7.78
N ASN A 715 21.42 -13.75 9.02
CA ASN A 715 20.11 -13.28 9.48
C ASN A 715 20.15 -11.93 10.21
N GLU A 716 21.26 -11.59 10.88
CA GLU A 716 21.34 -10.38 11.70
C GLU A 716 21.80 -9.15 10.91
N ARG A 717 21.17 -7.98 11.14
CA ARG A 717 21.59 -6.69 10.58
C ARG A 717 22.57 -5.93 11.50
N ASP A 718 22.42 -6.11 12.80
CA ASP A 718 23.06 -5.27 13.84
C ASP A 718 24.31 -5.89 14.46
N HIS A 719 24.81 -7.02 13.94
CA HIS A 719 26.10 -7.65 14.25
C HIS A 719 26.40 -7.89 15.76
N GLN A 720 25.39 -7.82 16.63
CA GLN A 720 25.53 -7.97 18.08
C GLN A 720 25.74 -9.43 18.44
N LEU A 721 24.98 -10.34 17.83
CA LEU A 721 25.15 -11.79 18.01
C LEU A 721 26.52 -12.24 17.51
N VAL A 722 27.00 -11.69 16.39
CA VAL A 722 28.36 -12.00 15.89
C VAL A 722 29.43 -11.63 16.92
N LYS A 723 29.40 -10.40 17.45
CA LYS A 723 30.33 -9.96 18.50
C LYS A 723 30.22 -10.81 19.77
N LEU A 724 29.00 -11.17 20.14
CA LEU A 724 28.72 -11.95 21.33
C LEU A 724 29.25 -13.40 21.21
N LEU A 725 29.01 -14.06 20.08
CA LEU A 725 29.52 -15.40 19.80
C LEU A 725 31.06 -15.42 19.77
N LEU A 726 31.69 -14.41 19.17
CA LEU A 726 33.16 -14.27 19.17
C LEU A 726 33.73 -14.11 20.58
N LYS A 727 33.08 -13.31 21.44
CA LYS A 727 33.48 -13.15 22.85
C LYS A 727 33.44 -14.47 23.63
N HIS A 728 32.53 -15.37 23.25
CA HIS A 728 32.37 -16.69 23.85
C HIS A 728 33.16 -17.81 23.14
N GLY A 729 34.10 -17.47 22.24
CA GLY A 729 35.04 -18.43 21.65
C GLY A 729 34.56 -19.13 20.37
N ALA A 730 33.66 -18.51 19.60
CA ALA A 730 33.25 -19.06 18.30
C ALA A 730 34.40 -19.03 17.27
N HIS A 731 34.62 -20.15 16.57
CA HIS A 731 35.66 -20.27 15.54
C HIS A 731 35.26 -19.63 14.21
N VAL A 732 36.14 -18.78 13.65
CA VAL A 732 35.91 -18.05 12.38
C VAL A 732 36.37 -18.85 11.16
N ALA A 733 37.45 -19.64 11.28
CA ALA A 733 38.01 -20.44 10.18
C ALA A 733 37.24 -21.75 9.88
N VAL A 734 35.99 -21.89 10.34
CA VAL A 734 35.16 -23.08 10.08
C VAL A 734 34.61 -23.01 8.67
N GLN A 735 34.63 -24.14 7.95
CA GLN A 735 34.08 -24.27 6.60
C GLN A 735 32.77 -25.05 6.61
N ASP A 736 31.79 -24.57 5.84
CA ASP A 736 30.53 -25.27 5.60
C ASP A 736 30.72 -26.49 4.65
N ALA A 737 29.62 -27.12 4.24
CA ALA A 737 29.65 -28.23 3.31
C ALA A 737 30.21 -27.90 1.91
N ASN A 738 30.35 -26.62 1.55
CA ASN A 738 30.87 -26.14 0.27
C ASN A 738 32.23 -25.40 0.42
N GLY A 739 32.91 -25.58 1.56
CA GLY A 739 34.20 -24.93 1.83
C GLY A 739 34.10 -23.44 2.22
N LYS A 740 32.91 -22.87 2.35
CA LYS A 740 32.73 -21.44 2.66
C LYS A 740 32.87 -21.17 4.15
N THR A 741 33.52 -20.07 4.48
CA THR A 741 33.62 -19.57 5.85
C THR A 741 32.55 -18.52 6.15
N PRO A 742 32.28 -18.18 7.43
CA PRO A 742 31.37 -17.08 7.78
C PRO A 742 31.75 -15.74 7.13
N LEU A 743 33.04 -15.50 6.86
CA LEU A 743 33.52 -14.33 6.13
C LEU A 743 33.00 -14.28 4.68
N HIS A 744 32.99 -15.41 3.99
CA HIS A 744 32.45 -15.50 2.62
C HIS A 744 30.97 -15.11 2.57
N LEU A 745 30.19 -15.59 3.54
CA LEU A 745 28.77 -15.23 3.65
C LEU A 745 28.57 -13.76 4.06
N ALA A 746 29.40 -13.23 4.96
CA ALA A 746 29.33 -11.83 5.37
C ALA A 746 29.57 -10.88 4.19
N ALA A 747 30.55 -11.21 3.35
CA ALA A 747 30.86 -10.50 2.12
C ALA A 747 29.76 -10.64 1.06
N ALA A 748 29.18 -11.83 0.90
CA ALA A 748 28.07 -12.06 -0.02
C ALA A 748 26.80 -11.29 0.40
N CYS A 749 26.49 -11.26 1.70
CA CYS A 749 25.31 -10.59 2.25
C CYS A 749 25.50 -9.07 2.46
N GLY A 750 26.70 -8.51 2.23
CA GLY A 750 26.98 -7.07 2.37
C GLY A 750 27.01 -6.59 3.83
N ARG A 751 27.36 -7.45 4.79
CA ARG A 751 27.35 -7.13 6.23
C ARG A 751 28.69 -6.54 6.68
N LEU A 752 28.93 -5.27 6.38
CA LEU A 752 30.20 -4.58 6.69
C LEU A 752 30.66 -4.74 8.16
N ASN A 753 29.79 -4.43 9.12
CA ASN A 753 30.17 -4.44 10.53
C ASN A 753 30.45 -5.86 11.07
N ALA A 754 29.72 -6.86 10.57
CA ALA A 754 29.97 -8.26 10.91
C ALA A 754 31.27 -8.75 10.28
N LEU A 755 31.50 -8.41 9.00
CA LEU A 755 32.74 -8.70 8.29
C LEU A 755 33.94 -8.10 9.02
N ALA A 756 33.85 -6.83 9.43
CA ALA A 756 34.90 -6.15 10.18
C ALA A 756 35.20 -6.81 11.53
N ALA A 757 34.16 -7.22 12.26
CA ALA A 757 34.33 -7.94 13.52
C ALA A 757 35.00 -9.31 13.34
N LEU A 758 34.65 -10.03 12.27
CA LEU A 758 35.22 -11.34 11.95
C LEU A 758 36.68 -11.24 11.50
N VAL A 759 37.01 -10.30 10.60
CA VAL A 759 38.39 -10.06 10.12
C VAL A 759 39.30 -9.62 11.28
N LYS A 760 38.78 -8.80 12.20
CA LYS A 760 39.52 -8.40 13.40
C LYS A 760 39.80 -9.58 14.35
N ALA A 761 38.90 -10.55 14.41
CA ALA A 761 39.04 -11.72 15.27
C ALA A 761 40.03 -12.74 14.68
N ASP A 762 39.95 -13.00 13.38
CA ASP A 762 40.89 -13.86 12.67
C ASP A 762 41.13 -13.34 11.23
N PRO A 763 42.24 -12.62 11.00
CA PRO A 763 42.56 -12.09 9.66
C PRO A 763 43.02 -13.20 8.71
N THR A 764 43.53 -14.34 9.23
CA THR A 764 44.01 -15.44 8.39
C THR A 764 42.85 -16.17 7.71
N ALA A 765 41.65 -16.16 8.31
CA ALA A 765 40.47 -16.78 7.72
C ALA A 765 39.96 -16.08 6.44
N ALA A 766 40.39 -14.85 6.16
CA ALA A 766 40.00 -14.10 4.97
C ALA A 766 40.73 -14.52 3.69
N THR A 767 41.88 -15.21 3.81
CA THR A 767 42.64 -15.75 2.68
C THR A 767 42.20 -17.16 2.27
N LEU A 768 41.37 -17.81 3.09
CA LEU A 768 40.79 -19.12 2.78
C LEU A 768 39.92 -19.04 1.52
N LYS A 769 39.99 -20.08 0.70
CA LYS A 769 39.20 -20.25 -0.51
C LYS A 769 38.10 -21.27 -0.27
N ASP A 770 36.95 -21.08 -0.91
CA ASP A 770 35.91 -22.11 -0.97
C ASP A 770 36.30 -23.25 -1.94
N ASP A 771 35.46 -24.28 -2.05
CA ASP A 771 35.72 -25.44 -2.92
C ASP A 771 35.81 -25.07 -4.41
N GLN A 772 35.31 -23.89 -4.79
CA GLN A 772 35.38 -23.33 -6.15
C GLN A 772 36.58 -22.39 -6.35
N GLY A 773 37.46 -22.28 -5.36
CA GLY A 773 38.62 -21.39 -5.40
C GLY A 773 38.28 -19.90 -5.24
N CYS A 774 37.03 -19.55 -4.90
CA CYS A 774 36.60 -18.18 -4.70
C CYS A 774 37.02 -17.68 -3.32
N THR A 775 37.59 -16.47 -3.28
CA THR A 775 37.90 -15.78 -2.03
C THR A 775 36.72 -14.94 -1.55
N VAL A 776 36.80 -14.44 -0.32
CA VAL A 776 35.83 -13.48 0.25
C VAL A 776 35.62 -12.26 -0.66
N LEU A 777 36.68 -11.78 -1.30
CA LEU A 777 36.63 -10.66 -2.26
C LEU A 777 35.78 -10.99 -3.50
N HIS A 778 35.83 -12.23 -4.00
CA HIS A 778 35.02 -12.66 -5.15
C HIS A 778 33.53 -12.56 -4.85
N TRP A 779 33.11 -13.02 -3.66
CA TRP A 779 31.71 -12.98 -3.24
C TRP A 779 31.19 -11.56 -2.95
N ALA A 780 32.05 -10.67 -2.46
CA ALA A 780 31.71 -9.25 -2.32
C ALA A 780 31.48 -8.59 -3.68
N CYS A 781 32.40 -8.82 -4.63
CA CYS A 781 32.32 -8.26 -5.98
C CYS A 781 31.15 -8.84 -6.79
N TYR A 782 30.89 -10.15 -6.68
CA TYR A 782 29.80 -10.81 -7.40
C TYR A 782 28.41 -10.27 -7.02
N ASN A 783 28.19 -9.95 -5.74
CA ASN A 783 26.93 -9.37 -5.28
C ASN A 783 26.92 -7.82 -5.35
N GLY A 784 28.04 -7.18 -5.70
CA GLY A 784 28.14 -5.73 -5.82
C GLY A 784 28.23 -4.95 -4.50
N ASN A 785 28.72 -5.58 -3.43
CA ASN A 785 28.79 -4.97 -2.10
C ASN A 785 30.05 -4.09 -1.93
N SER A 786 29.99 -2.86 -2.45
CA SER A 786 31.13 -1.92 -2.49
C SER A 786 31.77 -1.63 -1.14
N ASN A 787 30.98 -1.42 -0.09
CA ASN A 787 31.50 -1.08 1.24
C ASN A 787 32.32 -2.24 1.85
N CYS A 788 31.91 -3.48 1.57
CA CYS A 788 32.68 -4.66 1.99
C CYS A 788 33.98 -4.78 1.20
N VAL A 789 33.96 -4.44 -0.10
CA VAL A 789 35.17 -4.40 -0.93
C VAL A 789 36.13 -3.34 -0.39
N GLU A 790 35.68 -2.10 -0.19
CA GLU A 790 36.48 -1.00 0.36
C GLU A 790 37.19 -1.43 1.65
N TYR A 791 36.43 -1.95 2.62
CA TYR A 791 37.00 -2.41 3.88
C TYR A 791 38.03 -3.54 3.72
N LEU A 792 37.76 -4.56 2.90
CA LEU A 792 38.70 -5.66 2.67
C LEU A 792 39.99 -5.17 1.98
N LEU A 793 39.88 -4.17 1.12
CA LEU A 793 41.03 -3.55 0.46
C LEU A 793 41.84 -2.69 1.44
N ASP A 794 41.21 -1.93 2.33
CA ASP A 794 41.89 -1.13 3.36
C ASP A 794 42.68 -1.98 4.36
N GLN A 795 42.18 -3.18 4.70
CA GLN A 795 42.88 -4.08 5.62
C GLN A 795 44.13 -4.75 5.02
N ASN A 796 44.43 -4.52 3.73
CA ASN A 796 45.60 -5.09 3.02
C ASN A 796 45.72 -6.62 3.12
N VAL A 797 44.59 -7.32 3.15
CA VAL A 797 44.55 -8.80 3.24
C VAL A 797 44.86 -9.48 1.90
N PHE A 798 44.66 -8.77 0.79
CA PHE A 798 44.83 -9.30 -0.57
C PHE A 798 45.95 -8.55 -1.30
N ASP A 799 47.01 -9.27 -1.65
CA ASP A 799 48.18 -8.78 -2.41
C ASP A 799 48.05 -9.00 -3.92
N SER A 800 47.20 -9.93 -4.36
CA SER A 800 46.94 -10.24 -5.76
C SER A 800 45.46 -10.56 -6.02
N LEU A 801 45.03 -10.43 -7.28
CA LEU A 801 43.69 -10.80 -7.75
C LEU A 801 43.56 -12.31 -8.05
N GLU A 802 44.47 -13.13 -7.53
CA GLU A 802 44.54 -14.56 -7.83
C GLU A 802 43.57 -15.37 -6.96
N GLY A 803 42.71 -16.15 -7.61
CA GLY A 803 41.67 -16.95 -6.96
C GLY A 803 41.06 -17.95 -7.93
N ASN A 804 39.79 -17.78 -8.24
CA ASN A 804 39.11 -18.53 -9.30
C ASN A 804 39.56 -17.98 -10.67
N PRO A 805 39.66 -18.84 -11.71
CA PRO A 805 39.78 -18.39 -13.09
C PRO A 805 38.90 -17.20 -13.52
N PHE A 806 37.70 -17.07 -12.95
CA PHE A 806 36.88 -15.88 -13.06
C PHE A 806 37.19 -14.91 -11.91
N SER A 807 38.18 -14.04 -12.12
CA SER A 807 38.71 -13.17 -11.07
C SER A 807 37.66 -12.22 -10.47
N ALA A 808 37.94 -11.66 -9.29
CA ALA A 808 37.06 -10.70 -8.62
C ALA A 808 36.68 -9.49 -9.50
N VAL A 809 37.57 -9.06 -10.40
CA VAL A 809 37.29 -8.02 -11.40
C VAL A 809 36.20 -8.48 -12.37
N HIS A 810 36.29 -9.71 -12.89
CA HIS A 810 35.26 -10.26 -13.76
C HIS A 810 33.92 -10.36 -13.04
N CYS A 811 33.90 -10.73 -11.75
CA CYS A 811 32.68 -10.72 -10.93
C CYS A 811 32.06 -9.32 -10.81
N ALA A 812 32.87 -8.30 -10.48
CA ALA A 812 32.39 -6.92 -10.34
C ALA A 812 31.81 -6.37 -11.64
N VAL A 813 32.48 -6.66 -12.76
CA VAL A 813 32.06 -6.24 -14.09
C VAL A 813 30.83 -6.99 -14.57
N TYR A 814 30.74 -8.29 -14.31
CA TYR A 814 29.58 -9.11 -14.64
C TYR A 814 28.32 -8.61 -13.94
N GLN A 815 28.41 -8.27 -12.66
CA GLN A 815 27.31 -7.67 -11.90
C GLN A 815 27.00 -6.23 -12.34
N GLY A 816 27.96 -5.54 -12.97
CA GLY A 816 27.84 -4.16 -13.40
C GLY A 816 28.07 -3.12 -12.31
N SER A 817 28.78 -3.48 -11.22
CA SER A 817 29.08 -2.54 -10.13
C SER A 817 30.29 -1.66 -10.46
N ALA A 818 30.02 -0.46 -10.99
CA ALA A 818 31.05 0.54 -11.32
C ALA A 818 31.89 0.95 -10.11
N HIS A 819 31.26 1.07 -8.93
CA HIS A 819 31.94 1.49 -7.71
C HIS A 819 32.90 0.41 -7.16
N CYS A 820 32.51 -0.88 -7.18
CA CYS A 820 33.44 -1.96 -6.82
C CYS A 820 34.65 -1.99 -7.75
N LEU A 821 34.43 -1.74 -9.05
CA LEU A 821 35.50 -1.72 -10.04
C LEU A 821 36.45 -0.54 -9.83
N ASP A 822 35.92 0.65 -9.52
CA ASP A 822 36.72 1.84 -9.21
C ASP A 822 37.64 1.60 -7.99
N LEU A 823 37.13 0.99 -6.93
CA LEU A 823 37.92 0.62 -5.75
C LEU A 823 39.05 -0.37 -6.10
N LEU A 824 38.79 -1.35 -6.96
CA LEU A 824 39.81 -2.29 -7.44
C LEU A 824 40.87 -1.59 -8.32
N ILE A 825 40.46 -0.64 -9.17
CA ILE A 825 41.37 0.16 -10.01
C ILE A 825 42.27 1.04 -9.13
N ASN A 826 41.71 1.67 -8.11
CA ASN A 826 42.46 2.54 -7.20
C ASN A 826 43.54 1.78 -6.42
N LYS A 827 43.27 0.52 -6.01
CA LYS A 827 44.23 -0.27 -5.24
C LYS A 827 45.26 -1.02 -6.09
N PHE A 828 44.82 -1.76 -7.12
CA PHE A 828 45.71 -2.62 -7.92
C PHE A 828 46.26 -1.93 -9.19
N GLY A 829 45.71 -0.76 -9.54
CA GLY A 829 46.03 -0.02 -10.75
C GLY A 829 45.27 -0.53 -11.97
N GLY A 830 44.94 0.39 -12.89
CA GLY A 830 44.16 0.07 -14.09
C GLY A 830 44.77 -1.04 -14.96
N LYS A 831 46.10 -1.08 -15.10
CA LYS A 831 46.81 -2.12 -15.86
C LYS A 831 46.59 -3.53 -15.30
N ALA A 832 46.63 -3.69 -13.97
CA ALA A 832 46.42 -4.98 -13.32
C ALA A 832 44.96 -5.42 -13.39
N VAL A 833 44.01 -4.47 -13.38
CA VAL A 833 42.57 -4.74 -13.49
C VAL A 833 42.17 -5.12 -14.92
N ALA A 834 42.79 -4.57 -15.96
CA ALA A 834 42.45 -4.85 -17.35
C ALA A 834 43.11 -6.13 -17.92
N ALA A 835 44.19 -6.61 -17.31
CA ALA A 835 44.98 -7.75 -17.79
C ALA A 835 44.39 -9.18 -17.59
N PRO A 836 43.59 -9.49 -16.55
CA PRO A 836 43.27 -10.88 -16.25
C PRO A 836 42.37 -11.48 -17.33
N ARG A 837 42.63 -12.73 -17.72
CA ARG A 837 41.82 -13.48 -18.68
C ARG A 837 41.10 -14.62 -17.98
N ASP A 838 39.82 -14.81 -18.28
CA ASP A 838 39.13 -16.03 -17.84
C ASP A 838 39.70 -17.26 -18.57
N THR A 839 39.86 -18.39 -17.86
CA THR A 839 40.49 -19.59 -18.46
C THR A 839 39.56 -20.30 -19.45
N LEU A 840 38.25 -20.21 -19.24
CA LEU A 840 37.22 -20.86 -20.07
C LEU A 840 37.05 -20.19 -21.45
N GLY A 841 37.27 -18.88 -21.57
CA GLY A 841 36.97 -18.11 -22.78
C GLY A 841 38.07 -17.16 -23.26
N GLY A 842 39.12 -16.92 -22.49
CA GLY A 842 40.16 -15.93 -22.79
C GLY A 842 39.65 -14.49 -22.76
N ARG A 843 38.47 -14.25 -22.17
CA ARG A 843 37.78 -12.96 -22.13
C ARG A 843 38.48 -12.06 -21.13
N LEU A 844 38.73 -10.82 -21.56
CA LEU A 844 39.14 -9.73 -20.68
C LEU A 844 37.91 -9.14 -19.95
N PRO A 845 38.10 -8.38 -18.87
CA PRO A 845 37.01 -7.69 -18.18
C PRO A 845 36.17 -6.83 -19.12
N LEU A 846 36.78 -6.17 -20.11
CA LEU A 846 36.04 -5.39 -21.10
C LEU A 846 35.06 -6.24 -21.95
N HIS A 847 35.43 -7.48 -22.26
CA HIS A 847 34.52 -8.42 -22.96
C HIS A 847 33.32 -8.78 -22.10
N VAL A 848 33.55 -9.00 -20.80
CA VAL A 848 32.47 -9.30 -19.85
C VAL A 848 31.59 -8.07 -19.64
N ALA A 849 32.17 -6.86 -19.54
CA ALA A 849 31.42 -5.61 -19.43
C ALA A 849 30.49 -5.40 -20.63
N ALA A 850 31.03 -5.63 -21.83
CA ALA A 850 30.29 -5.52 -23.08
C ALA A 850 29.18 -6.59 -23.19
N SER A 851 29.45 -7.80 -22.72
CA SER A 851 28.47 -8.89 -22.67
C SER A 851 27.34 -8.62 -21.66
N ALA A 852 27.67 -8.09 -20.48
CA ALA A 852 26.73 -7.79 -19.40
C ALA A 852 25.93 -6.50 -19.63
N GLY A 853 26.42 -5.60 -20.49
CA GLY A 853 25.75 -4.34 -20.83
C GLY A 853 26.07 -3.17 -19.90
N SER A 854 27.11 -3.28 -19.05
CA SER A 854 27.50 -2.21 -18.12
C SER A 854 28.36 -1.15 -18.80
N VAL A 855 27.71 -0.06 -19.22
CA VAL A 855 28.36 1.09 -19.89
C VAL A 855 29.36 1.78 -18.97
N GLU A 856 29.03 1.94 -17.69
CA GLU A 856 29.86 2.64 -16.72
C GLU A 856 31.14 1.84 -16.41
N CYS A 857 31.03 0.52 -16.22
CA CYS A 857 32.20 -0.33 -16.05
C CYS A 857 33.10 -0.31 -17.30
N ALA A 858 32.51 -0.39 -18.50
CA ALA A 858 33.27 -0.31 -19.74
C ALA A 858 34.00 1.04 -19.89
N ARG A 859 33.33 2.15 -19.54
CA ARG A 859 33.92 3.50 -19.55
C ARG A 859 35.08 3.62 -18.56
N LEU A 860 34.93 3.12 -17.34
CA LEU A 860 35.97 3.16 -16.30
C LEU A 860 37.22 2.35 -16.68
N ILE A 861 37.04 1.20 -17.32
CA ILE A 861 38.16 0.40 -17.84
C ILE A 861 38.88 1.17 -18.96
N LEU A 862 38.13 1.76 -19.89
CA LEU A 862 38.70 2.53 -21.01
C LEU A 862 39.40 3.81 -20.54
N SER A 863 38.84 4.53 -19.55
CA SER A 863 39.44 5.76 -19.02
C SER A 863 40.70 5.50 -18.18
N SER A 864 40.81 4.33 -17.54
CA SER A 864 41.94 4.03 -16.65
C SER A 864 43.20 3.55 -17.38
N VAL A 865 43.08 2.89 -18.54
CA VAL A 865 44.23 2.30 -19.25
C VAL A 865 44.31 2.68 -20.73
N GLY A 866 43.28 3.33 -21.28
CA GLY A 866 43.17 3.61 -22.71
C GLY A 866 42.69 2.40 -23.54
N PRO A 867 42.26 2.62 -24.79
CA PRO A 867 41.62 1.58 -25.62
C PRO A 867 42.53 0.42 -26.00
N GLU A 868 43.84 0.67 -26.17
CA GLU A 868 44.82 -0.35 -26.56
C GLU A 868 45.08 -1.35 -25.44
N LEU A 869 45.35 -0.87 -24.23
CA LEU A 869 45.66 -1.72 -23.07
C LEU A 869 44.40 -2.34 -22.44
N ALA A 870 43.24 -1.71 -22.60
CA ALA A 870 41.94 -2.30 -22.24
C ALA A 870 41.52 -3.45 -23.17
N GLY A 871 42.22 -3.62 -24.30
CA GLY A 871 41.99 -4.72 -25.23
C GLY A 871 40.72 -4.55 -26.07
N LEU A 872 40.40 -3.32 -26.51
CA LEU A 872 39.21 -3.04 -27.33
C LEU A 872 39.19 -3.83 -28.64
N GLU A 873 40.36 -4.06 -29.23
CA GLU A 873 40.54 -4.84 -30.47
C GLU A 873 41.09 -6.25 -30.22
N THR A 874 41.36 -6.61 -28.96
CA THR A 874 41.90 -7.93 -28.65
C THR A 874 40.78 -8.96 -28.67
N PRO A 875 40.92 -10.07 -29.41
CA PRO A 875 39.92 -11.12 -29.42
C PRO A 875 40.00 -12.02 -28.18
N ASP A 876 38.84 -12.57 -27.78
CA ASP A 876 38.75 -13.74 -26.91
C ASP A 876 39.22 -15.04 -27.64
N TYR A 877 39.26 -16.20 -26.98
CA TYR A 877 39.70 -17.45 -27.61
C TYR A 877 38.78 -17.93 -28.75
N SER A 878 37.54 -17.44 -28.81
CA SER A 878 36.62 -17.68 -29.92
C SER A 878 36.75 -16.65 -31.06
N GLY A 879 37.72 -15.75 -30.92
CA GLY A 879 38.02 -14.69 -31.86
C GLY A 879 37.20 -13.43 -31.65
N ARG A 880 36.27 -13.34 -30.69
CA ARG A 880 35.33 -12.20 -30.56
C ARG A 880 35.97 -11.01 -29.85
N THR A 881 35.80 -9.82 -30.43
CA THR A 881 36.09 -8.55 -29.75
C THR A 881 34.95 -8.17 -28.78
N PRO A 882 35.16 -7.23 -27.85
CA PRO A 882 34.11 -6.76 -26.94
C PRO A 882 32.84 -6.28 -27.67
N LEU A 883 32.98 -5.60 -28.82
CA LEU A 883 31.86 -5.15 -29.64
C LEU A 883 31.03 -6.34 -30.18
N LEU A 884 31.71 -7.42 -30.59
CA LEU A 884 31.04 -8.63 -31.07
C LEU A 884 30.35 -9.38 -29.91
N CYS A 885 30.94 -9.37 -28.72
CA CYS A 885 30.29 -9.89 -27.51
C CYS A 885 29.00 -9.12 -27.19
N ALA A 886 29.02 -7.78 -27.23
CA ALA A 886 27.83 -6.96 -27.03
C ALA A 886 26.75 -7.20 -28.10
N ALA A 887 27.15 -7.40 -29.35
CA ALA A 887 26.23 -7.70 -30.45
C ALA A 887 25.57 -9.09 -30.31
N VAL A 888 26.29 -10.07 -29.75
CA VAL A 888 25.77 -11.43 -29.48
C VAL A 888 24.76 -11.44 -28.34
N THR A 889 24.95 -10.61 -27.32
CA THR A 889 24.02 -10.51 -26.17
C THR A 889 22.95 -9.44 -26.34
N GLY A 890 23.04 -8.60 -27.38
CA GLY A 890 22.04 -7.58 -27.72
C GLY A 890 22.14 -6.29 -26.89
N GLN A 891 23.29 -6.00 -26.29
CA GLN A 891 23.48 -4.89 -25.36
C GLN A 891 23.60 -3.54 -26.07
N CYS A 892 22.45 -2.91 -26.32
CA CYS A 892 22.31 -1.70 -27.12
C CYS A 892 23.09 -0.49 -26.57
N ASN A 893 23.18 -0.36 -25.23
CA ASN A 893 23.77 0.80 -24.58
C ASN A 893 25.30 0.86 -24.71
N VAL A 894 25.96 -0.30 -24.75
CA VAL A 894 27.43 -0.37 -24.91
C VAL A 894 27.82 -0.17 -26.37
N ILE A 895 27.02 -0.71 -27.31
CA ILE A 895 27.25 -0.62 -28.76
C ILE A 895 27.29 0.84 -29.23
N GLY A 896 26.47 1.74 -28.65
CA GLY A 896 26.46 3.15 -29.03
C GLY A 896 27.73 3.93 -28.62
N ASN A 897 28.45 3.50 -27.58
CA ASN A 897 29.56 4.24 -26.98
C ASN A 897 30.95 3.65 -27.28
N THR A 898 31.04 2.42 -27.79
CA THR A 898 32.31 1.67 -27.99
C THR A 898 32.64 1.46 -29.46
N ILE A 899 32.35 2.46 -30.30
CA ILE A 899 32.39 2.30 -31.76
C ILE A 899 33.82 2.49 -32.28
N ALA A 900 34.50 1.37 -32.54
CA ALA A 900 35.77 1.26 -33.26
C ALA A 900 35.61 0.26 -34.44
N PRO A 901 36.51 0.27 -35.45
CA PRO A 901 36.22 -0.23 -36.79
C PRO A 901 35.95 -1.74 -36.88
N LEU A 902 35.02 -2.08 -37.79
CA LEU A 902 34.47 -3.42 -38.04
C LEU A 902 35.54 -4.46 -38.44
N GLN A 903 36.16 -5.12 -37.47
CA GLN A 903 37.02 -6.26 -37.76
C GLN A 903 36.28 -7.60 -37.61
N LEU A 904 36.48 -8.45 -38.61
CA LEU A 904 35.69 -9.65 -38.85
C LEU A 904 36.25 -10.86 -38.11
N THR A 905 35.39 -11.54 -37.37
CA THR A 905 35.73 -12.81 -36.74
C THR A 905 34.88 -13.85 -37.44
N ASN A 906 35.51 -14.85 -38.06
CA ASN A 906 34.83 -15.81 -38.94
C ASN A 906 34.05 -15.19 -40.14
N LYS A 907 34.49 -14.02 -40.65
CA LYS A 907 33.75 -13.20 -41.63
C LYS A 907 32.37 -12.69 -41.16
N ASN A 908 32.02 -12.84 -39.87
CA ASN A 908 30.79 -12.28 -39.31
C ASN A 908 31.05 -10.86 -38.81
N THR A 909 30.14 -9.93 -39.11
CA THR A 909 30.09 -8.61 -38.46
C THR A 909 29.20 -8.64 -37.23
N ALA A 910 29.30 -7.60 -36.39
CA ALA A 910 28.33 -7.33 -35.33
C ALA A 910 26.88 -7.37 -35.84
N LEU A 911 26.63 -6.85 -37.05
CA LEU A 911 25.30 -6.89 -37.68
C LEU A 911 24.84 -8.32 -38.04
N HIS A 912 25.76 -9.17 -38.53
CA HIS A 912 25.46 -10.58 -38.76
C HIS A 912 25.06 -11.29 -37.47
N LEU A 913 25.82 -11.08 -36.39
CA LEU A 913 25.58 -11.75 -35.10
C LEU A 913 24.29 -11.25 -34.44
N ALA A 914 24.01 -9.94 -34.49
CA ALA A 914 22.76 -9.37 -33.98
C ALA A 914 21.53 -9.91 -34.74
N CYS A 915 21.61 -10.01 -36.08
CA CYS A 915 20.54 -10.59 -36.89
C CYS A 915 20.39 -12.09 -36.65
N GLN A 916 21.50 -12.82 -36.45
CA GLN A 916 21.50 -14.26 -36.17
C GLN A 916 20.84 -14.59 -34.82
N ARG A 917 21.08 -13.78 -33.78
CA ARG A 917 20.53 -13.95 -32.43
C ARG A 917 19.18 -13.25 -32.19
N ARG A 918 18.58 -12.65 -33.23
CA ARG A 918 17.26 -11.98 -33.22
C ARG A 918 17.20 -10.69 -32.39
N HIS A 919 18.33 -9.99 -32.22
CA HIS A 919 18.37 -8.71 -31.49
C HIS A 919 18.04 -7.53 -32.42
N SER A 920 16.75 -7.24 -32.60
CA SER A 920 16.28 -6.16 -33.49
C SER A 920 16.76 -4.77 -33.07
N ALA A 921 16.76 -4.44 -31.78
CA ALA A 921 17.19 -3.12 -31.31
C ALA A 921 18.70 -2.87 -31.55
N ALA A 922 19.55 -3.85 -31.26
CA ALA A 922 20.99 -3.78 -31.51
C ALA A 922 21.29 -3.69 -33.02
N ALA A 923 20.59 -4.46 -33.85
CA ALA A 923 20.70 -4.38 -35.30
C ALA A 923 20.28 -3.00 -35.84
N SER A 924 19.21 -2.40 -35.32
CA SER A 924 18.77 -1.05 -35.69
C SER A 924 19.83 0.00 -35.35
N LEU A 925 20.45 -0.06 -34.16
CA LEU A 925 21.49 0.90 -33.77
C LEU A 925 22.75 0.77 -34.64
N LEU A 926 23.17 -0.46 -34.93
CA LEU A 926 24.27 -0.71 -35.86
C LEU A 926 23.94 -0.18 -37.26
N LEU A 927 22.70 -0.35 -37.75
CA LEU A 927 22.27 0.20 -39.04
C LEU A 927 22.20 1.74 -39.04
N ASN A 928 21.77 2.36 -37.94
CA ASN A 928 21.77 3.82 -37.79
C ASN A 928 23.19 4.38 -37.80
N TRP A 929 24.14 3.69 -37.15
CA TRP A 929 25.55 4.07 -37.24
C TRP A 929 26.12 3.89 -38.66
N ILE A 930 25.77 2.79 -39.34
CA ILE A 930 26.16 2.58 -40.75
C ILE A 930 25.56 3.68 -41.67
N ASP A 931 24.37 4.20 -41.35
CA ASP A 931 23.73 5.32 -42.05
C ASP A 931 24.41 6.67 -41.73
N SER A 932 24.81 6.90 -40.47
CA SER A 932 25.46 8.15 -40.05
C SER A 932 26.87 8.34 -40.63
N LEU A 933 27.58 7.24 -40.93
CA LEU A 933 28.82 7.27 -41.71
C LEU A 933 28.63 7.93 -43.09
N GLY A 934 27.42 7.95 -43.64
CA GLY A 934 27.09 8.64 -44.90
C GLY A 934 26.56 10.07 -44.74
N ALA A 935 25.91 10.40 -43.61
CA ALA A 935 25.25 11.70 -43.41
C ALA A 935 26.23 12.85 -43.04
N ALA A 936 27.40 12.53 -42.46
CA ALA A 936 28.43 13.53 -42.19
C ALA A 936 28.95 14.25 -43.46
N ALA A 937 28.75 13.66 -44.64
CA ALA A 937 29.11 14.25 -45.93
C ALA A 937 28.05 15.21 -46.51
N THR A 938 26.78 15.13 -46.07
CA THR A 938 25.70 15.98 -46.60
C THR A 938 25.56 17.34 -45.93
N ALA A 939 26.10 17.52 -44.71
CA ALA A 939 25.98 18.77 -43.95
C ALA A 939 26.89 19.92 -44.46
N VAL A 940 27.92 19.62 -45.27
CA VAL A 940 28.84 20.63 -45.83
C VAL A 940 28.25 21.31 -47.08
N ALA A 941 27.11 20.84 -47.60
CA ALA A 941 26.49 21.37 -48.82
C ALA A 941 25.53 22.56 -48.61
N ALA A 942 25.37 23.06 -47.38
CA ALA A 942 24.44 24.15 -47.05
C ALA A 942 25.09 25.55 -46.95
N ASP A 943 26.41 25.65 -46.84
CA ASP A 943 27.10 26.93 -46.90
C ASP A 943 27.62 27.18 -48.31
N GLY A 944 26.99 28.14 -49.00
CA GLY A 944 27.32 28.51 -50.36
C GLY A 944 28.70 29.12 -50.48
N ASN A 945 29.68 28.32 -50.91
CA ASN A 945 30.85 28.82 -51.61
C ASN A 945 31.35 27.79 -52.63
N ALA A 946 31.18 28.14 -53.91
CA ALA A 946 31.66 27.38 -55.04
C ALA A 946 33.18 27.57 -55.18
N GLN A 947 33.97 26.54 -54.85
CA GLN A 947 35.28 26.23 -55.46
C GLN A 947 35.92 25.01 -54.78
N SER A 948 35.68 23.80 -55.30
CA SER A 948 36.68 22.71 -55.40
C SER A 948 36.08 21.47 -56.10
N ALA A 949 36.47 21.26 -57.35
CA ALA A 949 35.99 20.21 -58.23
C ALA A 949 36.64 18.81 -57.98
N GLN A 950 36.74 18.37 -56.72
CA GLN A 950 37.25 17.03 -56.35
C GLN A 950 36.34 16.24 -55.38
N GLN A 951 35.09 16.68 -55.17
CA GLN A 951 34.17 16.07 -54.20
C GLN A 951 33.25 14.91 -54.69
N PRO A 952 33.07 14.58 -55.99
CA PRO A 952 32.21 13.44 -56.37
C PRO A 952 32.87 12.06 -56.19
N GLN A 953 34.20 11.97 -56.08
CA GLN A 953 34.90 10.67 -55.93
C GLN A 953 34.89 10.13 -54.49
N GLN A 954 35.04 10.98 -53.46
CA GLN A 954 34.97 10.55 -52.05
C GLN A 954 33.54 10.15 -51.62
N GLN A 955 32.52 10.84 -52.12
CA GLN A 955 31.11 10.47 -51.88
C GLN A 955 30.76 9.11 -52.52
N GLN A 956 31.24 8.83 -53.74
CA GLN A 956 31.09 7.50 -54.35
C GLN A 956 31.83 6.42 -53.58
N GLN A 957 33.04 6.69 -53.07
CA GLN A 957 33.81 5.73 -52.27
C GLN A 957 33.12 5.38 -50.93
N GLN A 958 32.58 6.37 -50.21
CA GLN A 958 31.86 6.14 -48.95
C GLN A 958 30.50 5.45 -49.17
N GLN A 959 29.78 5.82 -50.23
CA GLN A 959 28.56 5.10 -50.64
C GLN A 959 28.86 3.64 -51.01
N GLN A 960 29.96 3.39 -51.73
CA GLN A 960 30.42 2.03 -52.04
C GLN A 960 30.81 1.25 -50.79
N GLN A 961 31.50 1.87 -49.83
CA GLN A 961 31.89 1.22 -48.57
C GLN A 961 30.68 0.87 -47.71
N ARG A 962 29.65 1.73 -47.65
CA ARG A 962 28.36 1.47 -46.98
C ARG A 962 27.63 0.28 -47.61
N VAL A 963 27.50 0.27 -48.93
CA VAL A 963 26.85 -0.82 -49.67
C VAL A 963 27.65 -2.13 -49.53
N ALA A 964 28.98 -2.05 -49.47
CA ALA A 964 29.85 -3.20 -49.25
C ALA A 964 29.65 -3.83 -47.85
N VAL A 965 29.52 -3.03 -46.79
CA VAL A 965 29.30 -3.54 -45.42
C VAL A 965 27.92 -4.17 -45.28
N ILE A 966 26.88 -3.58 -45.88
CA ILE A 966 25.50 -4.10 -45.85
C ILE A 966 25.37 -5.42 -46.63
N ASN A 967 26.12 -5.56 -47.71
CA ASN A 967 26.11 -6.77 -48.55
C ASN A 967 27.25 -7.73 -48.25
N MET A 968 27.99 -7.51 -47.16
CA MET A 968 29.09 -8.39 -46.83
C MET A 968 28.58 -9.78 -46.47
N THR A 969 29.24 -10.81 -46.99
CA THR A 969 28.85 -12.20 -46.80
C THR A 969 29.68 -12.86 -45.71
N ASN A 970 29.03 -13.63 -44.83
CA ASN A 970 29.74 -14.46 -43.87
C ASN A 970 30.35 -15.73 -44.50
N LYS A 971 30.96 -16.61 -43.69
CA LYS A 971 31.53 -17.90 -44.15
C LYS A 971 30.56 -18.79 -44.95
N GLN A 972 29.24 -18.66 -44.74
CA GLN A 972 28.20 -19.40 -45.45
C GLN A 972 27.63 -18.63 -46.65
N GLN A 973 28.33 -17.59 -47.12
CA GLN A 973 27.88 -16.66 -48.15
C GLN A 973 26.56 -15.92 -47.81
N ARG A 974 26.14 -15.91 -46.54
CA ARG A 974 24.91 -15.22 -46.12
C ARG A 974 25.19 -13.76 -45.83
N THR A 975 24.39 -12.88 -46.41
CA THR A 975 24.34 -11.46 -46.06
C THR A 975 23.47 -11.23 -44.80
N PRO A 976 23.56 -10.07 -44.13
CA PRO A 976 22.67 -9.71 -43.02
C PRO A 976 21.18 -9.81 -43.40
N LEU A 977 20.84 -9.55 -44.67
CA LEU A 977 19.47 -9.68 -45.18
C LEU A 977 18.97 -11.13 -45.16
N HIS A 978 19.81 -12.11 -45.51
CA HIS A 978 19.45 -13.53 -45.40
C HIS A 978 19.13 -13.91 -43.95
N LEU A 979 19.92 -13.44 -43.00
CA LEU A 979 19.74 -13.74 -41.58
C LEU A 979 18.52 -13.03 -40.99
N ALA A 980 18.31 -11.75 -41.32
CA ALA A 980 17.16 -10.98 -40.86
C ALA A 980 15.84 -11.55 -41.40
N ALA A 981 15.80 -11.91 -42.69
CA ALA A 981 14.63 -12.50 -43.35
C ALA A 981 14.30 -13.88 -42.76
N ARG A 982 15.31 -14.77 -42.64
CA ARG A 982 15.13 -16.11 -42.03
C ARG A 982 14.63 -16.06 -40.58
N ASN A 983 15.05 -15.06 -39.82
CA ASN A 983 14.65 -14.90 -38.41
C ASN A 983 13.39 -14.05 -38.21
N GLY A 984 12.73 -13.59 -39.28
CA GLY A 984 11.48 -12.82 -39.18
C GLY A 984 11.63 -11.39 -38.67
N LEU A 985 12.81 -10.77 -38.80
CA LEU A 985 13.06 -9.40 -38.35
C LEU A 985 12.53 -8.38 -39.38
N VAL A 986 11.21 -8.18 -39.41
CA VAL A 986 10.50 -7.37 -40.45
C VAL A 986 11.02 -5.93 -40.54
N THR A 987 11.23 -5.27 -39.40
CA THR A 987 11.71 -3.87 -39.34
C THR A 987 13.14 -3.74 -39.87
N ILE A 988 14.02 -4.66 -39.48
CA ILE A 988 15.41 -4.72 -39.93
C ILE A 988 15.50 -5.09 -41.40
N THR A 989 14.68 -6.03 -41.87
CA THR A 989 14.60 -6.44 -43.27
C THR A 989 14.20 -5.25 -44.15
N ARG A 990 13.15 -4.52 -43.75
CA ARG A 990 12.72 -3.28 -44.43
C ARG A 990 13.84 -2.24 -44.45
N ARG A 991 14.54 -2.05 -43.32
CA ARG A 991 15.62 -1.07 -43.22
C ARG A 991 16.83 -1.46 -44.07
N LEU A 992 17.24 -2.73 -44.07
CA LEU A 992 18.31 -3.24 -44.93
C LEU A 992 18.00 -3.02 -46.42
N LEU A 993 16.75 -3.27 -46.84
CA LEU A 993 16.30 -3.00 -48.21
C LEU A 993 16.38 -1.51 -48.57
N GLN A 994 15.94 -0.62 -47.66
CA GLN A 994 16.07 0.84 -47.85
C GLN A 994 17.53 1.30 -47.98
N LEU A 995 18.45 0.63 -47.28
CA LEU A 995 19.88 0.97 -47.27
C LEU A 995 20.67 0.29 -48.42
N GLY A 996 20.00 -0.40 -49.36
CA GLY A 996 20.63 -0.97 -50.56
C GLY A 996 21.11 -2.42 -50.43
N ALA A 997 20.50 -3.23 -49.56
CA ALA A 997 20.79 -4.66 -49.48
C ALA A 997 20.32 -5.41 -50.75
N SER A 998 21.19 -6.26 -51.30
CA SER A 998 20.94 -7.05 -52.50
C SER A 998 19.98 -8.20 -52.22
N VAL A 999 18.85 -8.19 -52.93
CA VAL A 999 17.83 -9.26 -52.94
C VAL A 999 18.19 -10.44 -53.85
N VAL A 1000 19.22 -10.29 -54.69
CA VAL A 1000 19.69 -11.32 -55.64
C VAL A 1000 20.95 -12.04 -55.18
N ALA A 1001 21.53 -11.65 -54.04
CA ALA A 1001 22.63 -12.39 -53.44
C ALA A 1001 22.18 -13.82 -53.10
N VAL A 1002 23.05 -14.81 -53.29
CA VAL A 1002 22.75 -16.22 -52.95
C VAL A 1002 23.67 -16.69 -51.83
N ASP A 1003 23.11 -17.48 -50.90
CA ASP A 1003 23.91 -18.14 -49.88
C ASP A 1003 24.61 -19.41 -50.42
N ALA A 1004 25.37 -20.10 -49.57
CA ALA A 1004 26.11 -21.31 -49.96
C ALA A 1004 25.22 -22.45 -50.47
N GLU A 1005 23.91 -22.41 -50.20
CA GLU A 1005 22.92 -23.39 -50.68
C GLU A 1005 22.21 -22.90 -51.97
N GLY A 1006 22.62 -21.76 -52.53
CA GLY A 1006 22.03 -21.15 -53.72
C GLY A 1006 20.70 -20.44 -53.46
N LEU A 1007 20.34 -20.16 -52.21
CA LEU A 1007 19.06 -19.53 -51.85
C LEU A 1007 19.20 -18.01 -51.77
N THR A 1008 18.25 -17.29 -52.37
CA THR A 1008 18.12 -15.83 -52.20
C THR A 1008 17.56 -15.48 -50.81
N PRO A 1009 17.67 -14.23 -50.31
CA PRO A 1009 17.14 -13.84 -49.02
C PRO A 1009 15.63 -14.09 -48.87
N ALA A 1010 14.87 -13.99 -49.97
CA ALA A 1010 13.44 -14.28 -49.97
C ALA A 1010 13.14 -15.78 -49.79
N LEU A 1011 13.95 -16.65 -50.39
CA LEU A 1011 13.83 -18.11 -50.24
C LEU A 1011 14.39 -18.60 -48.90
N ALA A 1012 15.34 -17.86 -48.32
CA ALA A 1012 15.90 -18.15 -47.00
C ALA A 1012 14.89 -18.00 -45.85
N CYS A 1013 13.72 -17.39 -46.08
CA CYS A 1013 12.59 -17.37 -45.15
C CYS A 1013 11.98 -18.77 -44.90
N ALA A 1014 12.19 -19.71 -45.82
CA ALA A 1014 11.61 -21.04 -45.69
C ALA A 1014 12.27 -21.84 -44.54
N PRO A 1015 11.50 -22.64 -43.78
CA PRO A 1015 11.99 -23.34 -42.59
C PRO A 1015 13.03 -24.41 -42.89
N ASN A 1016 13.02 -24.97 -44.11
CA ASN A 1016 14.04 -25.92 -44.57
C ASN A 1016 14.30 -25.76 -46.09
N PRO A 1017 15.43 -26.28 -46.60
CA PRO A 1017 15.80 -26.15 -48.01
C PRO A 1017 14.79 -26.79 -48.98
N ALA A 1018 14.08 -27.85 -48.58
CA ALA A 1018 13.09 -28.50 -49.44
C ALA A 1018 11.85 -27.61 -49.66
N VAL A 1019 11.37 -26.96 -48.59
CA VAL A 1019 10.30 -25.95 -48.65
C VAL A 1019 10.76 -24.74 -49.45
N ALA A 1020 12.02 -24.32 -49.32
CA ALA A 1020 12.60 -23.23 -50.13
C ALA A 1020 12.55 -23.55 -51.64
N ARG A 1021 12.88 -24.80 -52.03
CA ARG A 1021 12.79 -25.25 -53.43
C ARG A 1021 11.35 -25.35 -53.94
N CYS A 1022 10.41 -25.77 -53.10
CA CYS A 1022 8.97 -25.74 -53.42
C CYS A 1022 8.48 -24.29 -53.62
N LEU A 1023 8.90 -23.36 -52.77
CA LEU A 1023 8.60 -21.94 -52.94
C LEU A 1023 9.25 -21.35 -54.20
N ALA A 1024 10.49 -21.73 -54.50
CA ALA A 1024 11.16 -21.31 -55.73
C ALA A 1024 10.42 -21.79 -56.99
N THR A 1025 9.93 -23.03 -56.99
CA THR A 1025 9.12 -23.57 -58.11
C THR A 1025 7.75 -22.91 -58.22
N ILE A 1026 7.08 -22.62 -57.10
CA ILE A 1026 5.82 -21.85 -57.09
C ILE A 1026 6.03 -20.42 -57.57
N LEU A 1027 7.08 -19.73 -57.10
CA LEU A 1027 7.41 -18.37 -57.53
C LEU A 1027 7.82 -18.32 -59.00
N ALA A 1028 8.55 -19.33 -59.50
CA ALA A 1028 8.85 -19.47 -60.92
C ALA A 1028 7.57 -19.71 -61.76
N ALA A 1029 6.62 -20.49 -61.26
CA ALA A 1029 5.31 -20.67 -61.90
C ALA A 1029 4.46 -19.39 -61.90
N HIS A 1030 4.54 -18.59 -60.83
CA HIS A 1030 3.84 -17.30 -60.74
C HIS A 1030 4.47 -16.23 -61.65
N ALA A 1031 5.80 -16.17 -61.74
CA ALA A 1031 6.49 -15.36 -62.74
C ALA A 1031 6.17 -15.81 -64.19
N GLY A 1032 5.85 -17.10 -64.38
CA GLY A 1032 5.38 -17.69 -65.63
C GLY A 1032 3.97 -17.27 -66.07
N GLN A 1033 3.17 -16.59 -65.23
CA GLN A 1033 1.85 -16.06 -65.62
C GLN A 1033 1.91 -14.71 -66.36
N ASN A 1034 3.07 -14.04 -66.40
CA ASN A 1034 3.29 -12.81 -67.19
C ASN A 1034 4.04 -13.09 -68.50
N TRP A 1035 3.71 -14.19 -69.19
CA TRP A 1035 4.31 -14.56 -70.47
C TRP A 1035 3.49 -14.07 -71.67
N GLU A 1036 3.38 -12.75 -71.86
CA GLU A 1036 3.02 -12.19 -73.18
C GLU A 1036 3.98 -11.08 -73.67
N ALA A 1037 5.03 -10.72 -72.91
CA ALA A 1037 5.94 -9.67 -73.35
C ALA A 1037 7.41 -9.92 -72.99
N ALA A 1038 8.00 -11.03 -73.48
CA ALA A 1038 9.45 -11.13 -73.69
C ALA A 1038 9.82 -12.45 -74.40
N GLN A 1039 9.52 -12.57 -75.70
CA GLN A 1039 10.28 -13.48 -76.56
C GLN A 1039 11.66 -12.84 -76.79
N HIS A 1040 12.72 -13.36 -76.16
CA HIS A 1040 14.09 -13.49 -76.68
C HIS A 1040 15.02 -14.20 -75.64
N SER A 1041 15.02 -15.55 -75.63
CA SER A 1041 16.17 -16.48 -75.37
C SER A 1041 16.94 -16.48 -74.01
N PRO A 1042 17.70 -17.55 -73.64
CA PRO A 1042 17.26 -18.94 -73.45
C PRO A 1042 17.73 -19.63 -72.12
N SER A 1043 17.05 -20.74 -71.79
CA SER A 1043 17.53 -22.02 -71.20
C SER A 1043 18.09 -22.11 -69.76
N ILE A 1044 17.30 -22.75 -68.87
CA ILE A 1044 17.79 -23.65 -67.81
C ILE A 1044 17.11 -25.01 -68.00
N GLN A 1045 17.78 -25.92 -68.70
CA GLN A 1045 17.57 -27.37 -68.64
C GLN A 1045 18.95 -27.99 -68.37
N GLN A 1046 18.95 -29.14 -67.67
CA GLN A 1046 20.10 -29.84 -67.06
C GLN A 1046 20.39 -29.33 -65.65
N THR A 1047 19.93 -30.00 -64.60
CA THR A 1047 20.47 -31.29 -64.16
C THR A 1047 19.53 -31.92 -63.14
N SER A 1048 18.81 -32.97 -63.56
CA SER A 1048 18.06 -33.87 -62.69
C SER A 1048 18.43 -35.29 -63.10
N GLU A 1049 19.47 -35.85 -62.51
CA GLU A 1049 19.75 -37.30 -62.46
C GLU A 1049 21.15 -37.54 -61.88
N VAL A 1050 21.31 -37.42 -60.56
CA VAL A 1050 22.16 -38.32 -59.73
C VAL A 1050 21.68 -38.13 -58.28
N TYR A 1051 21.66 -39.20 -57.48
CA TYR A 1051 21.51 -39.22 -56.02
C TYR A 1051 20.12 -39.43 -55.40
N LEU A 1052 19.32 -40.31 -56.00
CA LEU A 1052 18.40 -41.15 -55.22
C LEU A 1052 18.71 -42.62 -55.49
N ASN A 1053 19.57 -43.22 -54.66
CA ASN A 1053 19.38 -44.56 -54.11
C ASN A 1053 20.56 -44.97 -53.22
N GLY A 1054 20.27 -45.17 -51.94
CA GLY A 1054 21.19 -45.68 -50.94
C GLY A 1054 20.55 -45.76 -49.56
N ARG A 1055 19.67 -46.76 -49.38
CA ARG A 1055 19.35 -47.38 -48.07
C ARG A 1055 20.69 -47.61 -47.33
N GLY A 1056 20.85 -47.47 -46.02
CA GLY A 1056 19.96 -47.56 -44.86
C GLY A 1056 20.81 -48.17 -43.73
N GLY A 1057 20.49 -47.90 -42.47
CA GLY A 1057 20.97 -48.73 -41.35
C GLY A 1057 21.61 -48.02 -40.16
N VAL A 1058 20.93 -48.20 -39.03
CA VAL A 1058 21.46 -48.60 -37.70
C VAL A 1058 22.04 -47.53 -36.76
N ASP A 1059 21.33 -47.39 -35.64
CA ASP A 1059 21.71 -47.09 -34.24
C ASP A 1059 22.70 -45.97 -33.92
N SER A 1060 22.25 -44.99 -33.12
CA SER A 1060 22.39 -45.04 -31.65
C SER A 1060 22.32 -43.64 -31.03
N GLN A 1061 21.50 -43.54 -29.98
CA GLN A 1061 21.71 -42.80 -28.73
C GLN A 1061 22.47 -41.46 -28.79
N HIS A 1062 21.78 -40.34 -28.53
CA HIS A 1062 21.81 -39.70 -27.20
C HIS A 1062 20.99 -38.39 -27.15
N SER A 1063 20.19 -38.37 -26.08
CA SER A 1063 19.81 -37.26 -25.20
C SER A 1063 18.99 -36.07 -25.74
N SER A 1064 17.75 -36.03 -25.22
CA SER A 1064 17.16 -34.87 -24.52
C SER A 1064 18.22 -34.01 -23.79
N ASP A 1065 18.11 -32.71 -23.58
CA ASP A 1065 17.04 -31.89 -23.01
C ASP A 1065 17.34 -30.44 -23.47
N SER A 1066 16.40 -29.66 -23.98
CA SER A 1066 15.51 -28.79 -23.20
C SER A 1066 16.13 -28.20 -21.93
N GLU A 1067 16.81 -27.07 -22.06
CA GLU A 1067 16.86 -26.06 -20.99
C GLU A 1067 16.34 -24.73 -21.53
N PHE A 1068 15.09 -24.46 -21.17
CA PHE A 1068 14.70 -23.12 -20.73
C PHE A 1068 15.38 -22.88 -19.39
N TYR A 1069 16.41 -22.04 -19.37
CA TYR A 1069 16.45 -20.78 -18.61
C TYR A 1069 17.47 -19.84 -19.25
#